data_AF-A0A8T3YQB6-F1
#
_entry.id   AF-A0A8T3YQB6-F1
#
_cell.length_a   1.000
_cell.length_b   1.000
_cell.length_c   1.000
_cell.angle_alpha   90.00
_cell.angle_beta   90.00
_cell.angle_gamma   90.00
#
_symmetry.space_group_name_H-M   'P 1'
#
loop_
_entity.id
_entity.type
_entity.pdbx_description
1 polymer ?
#
loop_
_entity_poly.entity_id
_entity_poly.type
_entity_poly.pdbx_seq_one_letter_code
_entity_poly.pdbx_strand_id
1 'polypeptide(L)'
;MCGILGIFNDNKASEKETTEKETNVIFKVKEALKIIKNRGKDMYGIANEIDFDYQKKIDYLKLHSKETPNAIAHCLHSLVSFVPQPLINEKSKNRFIANCEIYNWKELNETYALNAKNDAEMLFRLIEKKGKTSVQLTKILGELEGVYAFAFWNVKKRKVVLARDIIGVKPIWFSSSSSFSSGSSFSSFSSVSSLPNFAFSSEKKALEFLGYKEITELNPRKILMYNIKTKNISQYNRPFFSITPELKKPYEEIKKELAGFLTNAISKRIPDRAFGILFSGGVDSTFIAYVCTSLGLKPTLYTSVLETKGTELKIPEDYIWARKAAKVLKLKLKINKIKLKNIENYLKYIVPLIEDSNVVKVGVALTFYGACELARKDNIKIIFSGLGSEEIFAGYERHKKSAENNANINKECLSGILKIYERDLYRDDVITMNNSIELRLPFLDRKLVEYALKIPAQYKLNVQFDNKKSNEYGYKKEIDKTQNNLITPNKLTTHDNLITQNKLIFRKIAKEMGVSSEFAERKKRAAQYGSSFDKAIEKLAKQNGFKLKSAYLDTFLPRKIMKLGVLFSSGKDSNYAMHIMKNQNYDIACLITIKSKNPASYMFHTPNIDIAKLQAEALGIPLIEQITEGEKEKELKDLKKAIEKAKEEYKIGGIVTGAIGSTYQRDRIEKICDELGLKIFSPLWHMEQEKEVKAIIDNGFEVIIGSIAADGLSKEWLGKKIDYEMIEKLKKLHEKNKINIAFEGGEAETLVLNAPLYKKKIKIEEDEIVMENEYTGWFVVKKAKLVEKK
;
A
#
# COMPACT_ATOMS: atom_id res chain seq x y z
N MET A 1 -10.00 -19.33 1.29
CA MET A 1 -9.62 -19.08 -0.11
C MET A 1 -8.16 -19.43 -0.41
N CYS A 2 -7.79 -19.53 -1.68
CA CYS A 2 -6.46 -19.97 -2.07
C CYS A 2 -5.46 -18.82 -2.29
N GLY A 3 -4.17 -19.16 -2.31
CA GLY A 3 -3.10 -18.29 -2.83
C GLY A 3 -2.65 -18.78 -4.20
N ILE A 4 -2.44 -17.88 -5.16
CA ILE A 4 -1.90 -18.18 -6.48
C ILE A 4 -0.60 -17.39 -6.71
N LEU A 5 0.37 -18.02 -7.36
CA LEU A 5 1.69 -17.47 -7.64
C LEU A 5 2.22 -18.03 -8.96
N GLY A 6 2.93 -17.22 -9.74
CA GLY A 6 3.64 -17.70 -10.92
C GLY A 6 4.81 -16.80 -11.29
N ILE A 7 5.89 -17.42 -11.76
CA ILE A 7 7.12 -16.78 -12.20
C ILE A 7 7.47 -17.35 -13.58
N PHE A 8 7.75 -16.46 -14.54
CA PHE A 8 8.01 -16.81 -15.92
C PHE A 8 9.25 -16.10 -16.46
N ASN A 9 9.96 -16.80 -17.36
CA ASN A 9 11.19 -16.37 -18.01
C ASN A 9 12.26 -15.96 -17.00
N ASP A 10 12.47 -16.78 -15.97
CA ASP A 10 13.59 -16.68 -15.02
C ASP A 10 14.82 -17.39 -15.60
N ASN A 11 15.52 -16.72 -16.51
CA ASN A 11 16.72 -17.30 -17.14
C ASN A 11 17.96 -16.99 -16.28
N LYS A 12 18.86 -17.97 -16.11
CA LYS A 12 20.15 -17.77 -15.42
C LYS A 12 20.93 -16.62 -16.05
N ALA A 13 21.55 -15.77 -15.22
CA ALA A 13 22.67 -14.96 -15.67
C ALA A 13 23.79 -15.91 -16.11
N SER A 14 24.46 -15.58 -17.20
CA SER A 14 25.55 -16.34 -17.81
C SER A 14 26.53 -16.90 -16.78
N GLU A 15 26.95 -18.14 -17.01
CA GLU A 15 27.91 -18.98 -16.27
C GLU A 15 29.17 -18.24 -15.79
N LYS A 16 29.10 -17.48 -14.70
CA LYS A 16 30.26 -17.20 -13.83
C LYS A 16 29.75 -17.09 -12.40
N GLU A 17 30.12 -18.09 -11.60
CA GLU A 17 30.16 -18.08 -10.13
C GLU A 17 28.90 -17.54 -9.42
N THR A 18 27.82 -18.32 -9.39
CA THR A 18 26.83 -18.21 -8.32
C THR A 18 26.49 -19.59 -7.80
N THR A 19 26.47 -19.74 -6.47
CA THR A 19 26.11 -20.99 -5.80
C THR A 19 24.74 -21.49 -6.31
N GLU A 20 24.57 -22.81 -6.48
CA GLU A 20 23.37 -23.46 -7.06
C GLU A 20 22.03 -23.05 -6.41
N LYS A 21 22.04 -22.40 -5.24
CA LYS A 21 20.85 -21.98 -4.50
C LYS A 21 20.20 -20.69 -5.01
N GLU A 22 20.91 -19.81 -5.71
CA GLU A 22 20.41 -18.44 -5.99
C GLU A 22 19.72 -18.25 -7.36
N THR A 23 19.85 -19.21 -8.28
CA THR A 23 19.40 -19.05 -9.68
C THR A 23 18.20 -19.91 -10.11
N ASN A 24 17.56 -20.65 -9.20
CA ASN A 24 16.47 -21.57 -9.56
C ASN A 24 15.07 -20.97 -9.32
N VAL A 25 14.25 -20.87 -10.37
CA VAL A 25 12.85 -20.40 -10.30
C VAL A 25 12.03 -21.14 -9.23
N ILE A 26 12.31 -22.43 -9.03
CA ILE A 26 11.63 -23.27 -8.04
C ILE A 26 11.89 -22.75 -6.63
N PHE A 27 13.13 -22.35 -6.34
CA PHE A 27 13.49 -21.77 -5.05
C PHE A 27 12.74 -20.45 -4.84
N LYS A 28 12.79 -19.54 -5.81
CA LYS A 28 12.05 -18.25 -5.74
C LYS A 28 10.55 -18.46 -5.53
N VAL A 29 9.93 -19.37 -6.27
CA VAL A 29 8.52 -19.72 -6.11
C VAL A 29 8.23 -20.27 -4.72
N LYS A 30 9.06 -21.17 -4.19
CA LYS A 30 8.88 -21.73 -2.83
C LYS A 30 9.01 -20.65 -1.74
N GLU A 31 9.98 -19.76 -1.85
CA GLU A 31 10.15 -18.66 -0.89
C GLU A 31 8.98 -17.67 -0.94
N ALA A 32 8.51 -17.27 -2.13
CA ALA A 32 7.31 -16.45 -2.24
C ALA A 32 6.05 -17.17 -1.76
N LEU A 33 5.95 -18.49 -1.94
CA LEU A 33 4.85 -19.28 -1.40
C LEU A 33 4.82 -19.24 0.13
N LYS A 34 5.99 -19.21 0.80
CA LYS A 34 6.09 -19.05 2.26
C LYS A 34 5.52 -17.71 2.74
N ILE A 35 5.64 -16.65 1.95
CA ILE A 35 5.07 -15.33 2.27
C ILE A 35 3.53 -15.37 2.27
N ILE A 36 2.92 -16.07 1.32
CA ILE A 36 1.45 -16.15 1.16
C ILE A 36 0.82 -17.43 1.75
N LYS A 37 1.60 -18.23 2.50
CA LYS A 37 1.18 -19.53 3.04
C LYS A 37 -0.07 -19.47 3.92
N ASN A 38 -0.37 -18.31 4.52
CA ASN A 38 -1.52 -18.18 5.41
C ASN A 38 -2.85 -18.16 4.67
N ARG A 39 -2.85 -17.88 3.35
CA ARG A 39 -4.07 -17.95 2.52
C ARG A 39 -4.65 -19.36 2.52
N GLY A 40 -3.81 -20.37 2.30
CA GLY A 40 -4.23 -21.77 2.26
C GLY A 40 -3.20 -22.69 2.92
N LYS A 41 -3.66 -23.50 3.87
CA LYS A 41 -2.82 -24.41 4.66
C LYS A 41 -3.18 -25.88 4.49
N ASP A 42 -4.19 -26.19 3.66
CA ASP A 42 -4.69 -27.55 3.51
C ASP A 42 -3.75 -28.39 2.62
N MET A 43 -3.15 -27.77 1.60
CA MET A 43 -2.16 -28.37 0.70
C MET A 43 -1.39 -27.27 -0.03
N TYR A 44 -0.14 -27.55 -0.41
CA TYR A 44 0.64 -26.70 -1.31
C TYR A 44 0.91 -27.47 -2.60
N GLY A 45 0.95 -26.76 -3.72
CA GLY A 45 1.30 -27.37 -5.00
C GLY A 45 2.19 -26.48 -5.85
N ILE A 46 2.97 -27.11 -6.72
CA ILE A 46 3.86 -26.44 -7.67
C ILE A 46 3.84 -27.22 -9.00
N ALA A 47 3.95 -26.51 -10.12
CA ALA A 47 4.06 -27.11 -11.44
C ALA A 47 4.93 -26.25 -12.36
N ASN A 48 5.68 -26.90 -13.25
CA ASN A 48 6.35 -26.29 -14.40
C ASN A 48 5.78 -26.89 -15.71
N GLU A 49 6.49 -26.71 -16.82
CA GLU A 49 6.12 -27.26 -18.13
C GLU A 49 6.08 -28.79 -18.18
N ILE A 50 6.90 -29.44 -17.37
CA ILE A 50 7.23 -30.87 -17.45
C ILE A 50 6.44 -31.63 -16.38
N ASP A 51 6.66 -31.31 -15.11
CA ASP A 51 6.16 -32.02 -13.94
C ASP A 51 5.45 -31.09 -12.94
N PHE A 52 4.94 -31.70 -11.86
CA PHE A 52 4.20 -31.05 -10.79
C PHE A 52 4.30 -31.88 -9.50
N ASP A 53 4.05 -31.26 -8.36
CA ASP A 53 4.05 -31.92 -7.04
C ASP A 53 3.06 -31.24 -6.09
N TYR A 54 2.56 -32.02 -5.12
CA TYR A 54 1.64 -31.57 -4.07
C TYR A 54 2.13 -32.06 -2.70
N GLN A 55 2.27 -31.15 -1.75
CA GLN A 55 2.80 -31.45 -0.42
C GLN A 55 2.08 -30.70 0.69
N LYS A 56 2.00 -31.33 1.88
CA LYS A 56 1.45 -30.67 3.08
C LYS A 56 2.37 -29.59 3.66
N LYS A 57 3.66 -29.61 3.33
CA LYS A 57 4.64 -28.60 3.73
C LYS A 57 5.40 -28.09 2.51
N ILE A 58 5.56 -26.77 2.43
CA ILE A 58 6.23 -26.10 1.30
C ILE A 58 7.65 -26.62 1.10
N ASP A 59 8.40 -26.86 2.18
CA ASP A 59 9.80 -27.29 2.09
C ASP A 59 9.97 -28.64 1.38
N TYR A 60 8.94 -29.50 1.43
CA TYR A 60 8.95 -30.81 0.79
C TYR A 60 8.57 -30.79 -0.70
N LEU A 61 8.08 -29.67 -1.24
CA LEU A 61 7.76 -29.58 -2.66
C LEU A 61 9.00 -29.82 -3.52
N LYS A 62 8.92 -30.75 -4.47
CA LYS A 62 10.02 -31.14 -5.35
C LYS A 62 9.53 -31.21 -6.79
N LEU A 63 10.32 -30.65 -7.70
CA LEU A 63 10.21 -30.92 -9.13
C LEU A 63 11.49 -31.65 -9.56
N HIS A 64 11.36 -32.67 -10.39
CA HIS A 64 12.47 -33.50 -10.85
C HIS A 64 13.24 -32.83 -11.97
N SER A 65 12.59 -31.99 -12.78
CA SER A 65 13.29 -31.22 -13.81
C SER A 65 14.04 -30.04 -13.19
N LYS A 66 15.36 -30.06 -13.28
CA LYS A 66 16.25 -29.06 -12.65
C LYS A 66 16.37 -27.73 -13.42
N GLU A 67 15.83 -27.63 -14.64
CA GLU A 67 16.12 -26.52 -15.58
C GLU A 67 14.89 -25.96 -16.30
N THR A 68 13.85 -25.57 -15.55
CA THR A 68 12.71 -24.86 -16.14
C THR A 68 12.74 -23.37 -15.76
N PRO A 69 12.56 -22.42 -16.70
CA PRO A 69 12.54 -20.99 -16.38
C PRO A 69 11.15 -20.49 -15.94
N ASN A 70 10.16 -21.37 -15.88
CA ASN A 70 8.77 -21.04 -15.58
C ASN A 70 8.21 -21.98 -14.52
N ALA A 71 7.48 -21.43 -13.56
CA ALA A 71 6.77 -22.23 -12.56
C ALA A 71 5.54 -21.48 -12.04
N ILE A 72 4.51 -22.25 -11.69
CA ILE A 72 3.33 -21.77 -10.96
C ILE A 72 3.15 -22.55 -9.66
N ALA A 73 2.59 -21.91 -8.65
CA ALA A 73 2.33 -22.53 -7.36
C ALA A 73 1.01 -22.07 -6.75
N HIS A 74 0.53 -22.87 -5.80
CA HIS A 74 -0.77 -22.70 -5.16
C HIS A 74 -0.74 -23.03 -3.67
N CYS A 75 -1.47 -22.25 -2.89
CA CYS A 75 -1.80 -22.53 -1.49
C CYS A 75 -3.30 -22.89 -1.41
N LEU A 76 -3.63 -24.14 -1.11
CA LEU A 76 -5.01 -24.61 -1.07
C LEU A 76 -5.70 -24.30 0.26
N HIS A 77 -6.90 -23.75 0.15
CA HIS A 77 -7.90 -23.73 1.20
C HIS A 77 -9.17 -24.38 0.66
N SER A 78 -9.39 -25.65 0.99
CA SER A 78 -10.45 -26.48 0.44
C SER A 78 -11.80 -26.18 1.13
N LEU A 79 -12.74 -25.70 0.31
CA LEU A 79 -14.15 -25.50 0.69
C LEU A 79 -15.09 -26.38 -0.12
N VAL A 80 -14.92 -26.41 -1.45
CA VAL A 80 -15.69 -27.25 -2.38
C VAL A 80 -14.85 -28.45 -2.80
N SER A 81 -15.01 -29.56 -2.08
CA SER A 81 -14.26 -30.82 -2.25
C SER A 81 -12.74 -30.64 -2.15
N PHE A 82 -12.02 -31.73 -1.90
CA PHE A 82 -10.56 -31.68 -1.84
C PHE A 82 -9.96 -31.95 -3.22
N VAL A 83 -9.59 -30.88 -3.94
CA VAL A 83 -8.90 -30.95 -5.23
C VAL A 83 -7.59 -30.15 -5.15
N PRO A 84 -6.42 -30.82 -5.14
CA PRO A 84 -5.12 -30.16 -5.17
C PRO A 84 -4.96 -29.31 -6.44
N GLN A 85 -4.27 -28.17 -6.31
CA GLN A 85 -3.89 -27.33 -7.44
C GLN A 85 -2.37 -27.06 -7.36
N PRO A 86 -1.68 -26.82 -8.50
CA PRO A 86 -2.18 -26.59 -9.86
C PRO A 86 -2.95 -27.75 -10.50
N LEU A 87 -4.03 -27.45 -11.23
CA LEU A 87 -4.75 -28.42 -12.06
C LEU A 87 -3.98 -28.66 -13.37
N ILE A 88 -3.92 -29.93 -13.78
CA ILE A 88 -3.10 -30.38 -14.90
C ILE A 88 -3.98 -31.12 -15.89
N ASN A 89 -3.88 -30.77 -17.18
CA ASN A 89 -4.39 -31.63 -18.24
C ASN A 89 -3.21 -32.37 -18.88
N GLU A 90 -3.13 -33.69 -18.66
CA GLU A 90 -1.97 -34.48 -19.10
C GLU A 90 -1.82 -34.55 -20.63
N LYS A 91 -2.93 -34.50 -21.38
CA LYS A 91 -2.93 -34.57 -22.86
C LYS A 91 -2.49 -33.25 -23.48
N SER A 92 -3.06 -32.14 -23.01
CA SER A 92 -2.73 -30.80 -23.53
C SER A 92 -1.44 -30.24 -22.92
N LYS A 93 -1.06 -30.75 -21.75
CA LYS A 93 -0.03 -30.22 -20.82
C LYS A 93 -0.39 -28.84 -20.25
N ASN A 94 -1.62 -28.35 -20.42
CA ASN A 94 -2.02 -27.07 -19.83
C ASN A 94 -2.04 -27.14 -18.30
N ARG A 95 -1.80 -25.99 -17.66
CA ARG A 95 -1.78 -25.83 -16.21
C ARG A 95 -2.76 -24.73 -15.79
N PHE A 96 -3.40 -24.89 -14.64
CA PHE A 96 -4.34 -23.90 -14.12
C PHE A 96 -4.27 -23.78 -12.61
N ILE A 97 -4.32 -22.54 -12.12
CA ILE A 97 -4.46 -22.24 -10.70
C ILE A 97 -5.54 -21.18 -10.52
N ALA A 98 -6.36 -21.35 -9.48
CA ALA A 98 -7.40 -20.40 -9.13
C ALA A 98 -7.60 -20.25 -7.63
N ASN A 99 -7.96 -19.03 -7.26
CA ASN A 99 -8.72 -18.71 -6.08
C ASN A 99 -10.13 -18.35 -6.54
N CYS A 100 -11.09 -19.27 -6.42
CA CYS A 100 -12.45 -19.04 -6.89
C CYS A 100 -13.50 -19.65 -5.96
N GLU A 101 -14.71 -19.08 -6.07
CA GLU A 101 -15.96 -19.60 -5.54
C GLU A 101 -17.04 -19.28 -6.57
N ILE A 102 -17.39 -20.27 -7.40
CA ILE A 102 -18.37 -20.11 -8.49
C ILE A 102 -19.65 -20.83 -8.08
N TYR A 103 -20.70 -20.09 -7.74
CA TYR A 103 -21.94 -20.64 -7.16
C TYR A 103 -22.78 -21.43 -8.16
N ASN A 104 -22.73 -21.07 -9.45
CA ASN A 104 -23.42 -21.80 -10.53
C ASN A 104 -22.54 -22.85 -11.22
N TRP A 105 -21.48 -23.35 -10.56
CA TRP A 105 -20.55 -24.28 -11.21
C TRP A 105 -21.19 -25.61 -11.61
N LYS A 106 -22.16 -26.12 -10.83
CA LYS A 106 -22.85 -27.38 -11.15
C LYS A 106 -23.68 -27.27 -12.43
N GLU A 107 -24.44 -26.19 -12.56
CA GLU A 107 -25.22 -25.85 -13.76
C GLU A 107 -24.31 -25.76 -14.99
N LEU A 108 -23.18 -25.05 -14.88
CA LEU A 108 -22.21 -24.92 -15.97
C LEU A 108 -21.52 -26.26 -16.30
N ASN A 109 -21.23 -27.08 -15.28
CA ASN A 109 -20.62 -28.38 -15.45
C ASN A 109 -21.52 -29.34 -16.27
N GLU A 110 -22.82 -29.30 -16.02
CA GLU A 110 -23.85 -30.05 -16.77
C GLU A 110 -24.04 -29.47 -18.17
N THR A 111 -24.30 -28.16 -18.28
CA THR A 111 -24.54 -27.45 -19.55
C THR A 111 -23.43 -27.69 -20.57
N TYR A 112 -22.18 -27.72 -20.12
CA TYR A 112 -21.01 -27.91 -20.99
C TYR A 112 -20.44 -29.33 -20.97
N ALA A 113 -21.07 -30.29 -20.28
CA ALA A 113 -20.61 -31.67 -20.13
C ALA A 113 -19.11 -31.76 -19.79
N LEU A 114 -18.72 -31.13 -18.66
CA LEU A 114 -17.32 -30.97 -18.28
C LEU A 114 -16.84 -32.06 -17.31
N ASN A 115 -17.72 -32.77 -16.60
CA ASN A 115 -17.38 -33.80 -15.61
C ASN A 115 -16.31 -33.34 -14.58
N ALA A 116 -16.39 -32.09 -14.14
CA ALA A 116 -15.51 -31.49 -13.14
C ALA A 116 -15.96 -31.86 -11.71
N LYS A 117 -14.98 -31.95 -10.79
CA LYS A 117 -15.21 -32.32 -9.38
C LYS A 117 -15.50 -31.13 -8.47
N ASN A 118 -15.10 -29.92 -8.89
CA ASN A 118 -15.38 -28.67 -8.20
C ASN A 118 -15.41 -27.49 -9.18
N ASP A 119 -15.61 -26.30 -8.63
CA ASP A 119 -15.70 -25.03 -9.36
C ASP A 119 -14.41 -24.63 -10.08
N ALA A 120 -13.25 -24.82 -9.46
CA ALA A 120 -11.95 -24.55 -10.07
C ALA A 120 -11.69 -25.45 -11.29
N GLU A 121 -11.98 -26.75 -11.17
CA GLU A 121 -11.83 -27.70 -12.27
C GLU A 121 -12.86 -27.45 -13.37
N MET A 122 -14.08 -27.07 -13.01
CA MET A 122 -15.11 -26.66 -13.97
C MET A 122 -14.60 -25.48 -14.80
N LEU A 123 -14.08 -24.43 -14.16
CA LEU A 123 -13.56 -23.25 -14.84
C LEU A 123 -12.37 -23.61 -15.76
N PHE A 124 -11.44 -24.45 -15.29
CA PHE A 124 -10.31 -24.91 -16.09
C PHE A 124 -10.76 -25.62 -17.38
N ARG A 125 -11.64 -26.61 -17.24
CA ARG A 125 -12.15 -27.39 -18.39
C ARG A 125 -12.98 -26.54 -19.34
N LEU A 126 -13.77 -25.60 -18.82
CA LEU A 126 -14.56 -24.67 -19.63
C LEU A 126 -13.66 -23.75 -20.47
N ILE A 127 -12.60 -23.21 -19.86
CA ILE A 127 -11.60 -22.40 -20.56
C ILE A 127 -10.88 -23.21 -21.64
N GLU A 128 -10.46 -24.44 -21.35
CA GLU A 128 -9.83 -25.31 -22.37
C GLU A 128 -10.79 -25.59 -23.55
N LYS A 129 -12.06 -25.86 -23.26
CA LYS A 129 -13.06 -26.23 -24.26
C LYS A 129 -13.48 -25.05 -25.13
N LYS A 130 -13.64 -23.85 -24.57
CA LYS A 130 -14.27 -22.70 -25.24
C LYS A 130 -13.44 -21.42 -25.27
N GLY A 131 -12.47 -21.23 -24.38
CA GLY A 131 -11.75 -19.97 -24.17
C GLY A 131 -10.53 -19.76 -25.08
N LYS A 132 -10.67 -19.93 -26.39
CA LYS A 132 -9.53 -19.87 -27.33
C LYS A 132 -9.10 -18.43 -27.66
N THR A 133 -10.00 -17.46 -27.54
CA THR A 133 -9.75 -16.03 -27.81
C THR A 133 -10.17 -15.16 -26.62
N SER A 134 -9.72 -13.89 -26.59
CA SER A 134 -10.11 -12.93 -25.55
C SER A 134 -11.63 -12.66 -25.54
N VAL A 135 -12.27 -12.65 -26.72
CA VAL A 135 -13.73 -12.49 -26.85
C VAL A 135 -14.47 -13.68 -26.23
N GLN A 136 -14.02 -14.91 -26.51
CA GLN A 136 -14.62 -16.12 -25.94
C GLN A 136 -14.40 -16.21 -24.43
N LEU A 137 -13.21 -15.83 -23.95
CA LEU A 137 -12.95 -15.73 -22.52
C LEU A 137 -13.88 -14.71 -21.87
N THR A 138 -14.05 -13.52 -22.43
CA THR A 138 -14.98 -12.52 -21.90
C THR A 138 -16.41 -13.06 -21.80
N LYS A 139 -16.87 -13.83 -22.79
CA LYS A 139 -18.19 -14.48 -22.76
C LYS A 139 -18.31 -15.51 -21.62
N ILE A 140 -17.37 -16.46 -21.54
CA ILE A 140 -17.32 -17.48 -20.46
C ILE A 140 -17.34 -16.81 -19.10
N LEU A 141 -16.51 -15.80 -18.91
CA LEU A 141 -16.41 -15.06 -17.65
C LEU A 141 -17.67 -14.26 -17.30
N GLY A 142 -18.53 -13.95 -18.28
CA GLY A 142 -19.83 -13.31 -18.07
C GLY A 142 -20.92 -14.27 -17.59
N GLU A 143 -20.77 -15.57 -17.86
CA GLU A 143 -21.69 -16.63 -17.42
C GLU A 143 -21.42 -17.07 -15.96
N LEU A 144 -20.27 -16.71 -15.40
CA LEU A 144 -19.90 -17.09 -14.03
C LEU A 144 -20.68 -16.26 -13.00
N GLU A 145 -21.34 -16.95 -12.07
CA GLU A 145 -21.89 -16.37 -10.86
C GLU A 145 -20.97 -16.65 -9.69
N GLY A 146 -20.01 -15.78 -9.43
CA GLY A 146 -19.02 -16.04 -8.40
C GLY A 146 -17.96 -14.98 -8.30
N VAL A 147 -16.96 -15.28 -7.49
CA VAL A 147 -15.75 -14.48 -7.32
C VAL A 147 -14.56 -15.36 -7.65
N TYR A 148 -13.60 -14.85 -8.42
CA TYR A 148 -12.51 -15.68 -8.92
C TYR A 148 -11.29 -14.83 -9.26
N ALA A 149 -10.12 -15.45 -9.18
CA ALA A 149 -8.84 -14.98 -9.69
C ALA A 149 -8.11 -16.23 -10.16
N PHE A 150 -7.67 -16.26 -11.42
CA PHE A 150 -6.98 -17.44 -11.96
C PHE A 150 -5.82 -17.09 -12.87
N ALA A 151 -4.93 -18.08 -13.03
CA ALA A 151 -3.94 -18.13 -14.08
C ALA A 151 -4.11 -19.43 -14.89
N PHE A 152 -4.28 -19.28 -16.21
CA PHE A 152 -4.29 -20.38 -17.17
C PHE A 152 -3.01 -20.34 -17.99
N TRP A 153 -2.19 -21.38 -17.88
CA TRP A 153 -0.94 -21.51 -18.61
C TRP A 153 -1.07 -22.56 -19.71
N ASN A 154 -1.07 -22.07 -20.95
CA ASN A 154 -1.01 -22.91 -22.14
C ASN A 154 0.46 -23.20 -22.49
N VAL A 155 0.93 -24.39 -22.13
CA VAL A 155 2.34 -24.79 -22.29
C VAL A 155 2.72 -24.85 -23.77
N LYS A 156 1.91 -25.50 -24.62
CA LYS A 156 2.19 -25.64 -26.07
C LYS A 156 2.24 -24.29 -26.78
N LYS A 157 1.29 -23.39 -26.49
CA LYS A 157 1.23 -22.04 -27.08
C LYS A 157 2.14 -21.03 -26.39
N ARG A 158 2.81 -21.40 -25.30
CA ARG A 158 3.68 -20.52 -24.49
C ARG A 158 2.96 -19.22 -24.07
N LYS A 159 1.73 -19.34 -23.59
CA LYS A 159 0.88 -18.21 -23.17
C LYS A 159 0.35 -18.40 -21.75
N VAL A 160 0.38 -17.33 -20.96
CA VAL A 160 -0.25 -17.24 -19.64
C VAL A 160 -1.40 -16.25 -19.72
N VAL A 161 -2.55 -16.62 -19.21
CA VAL A 161 -3.75 -15.77 -19.14
C VAL A 161 -4.09 -15.54 -17.68
N LEU A 162 -4.17 -14.27 -17.26
CA LEU A 162 -4.65 -13.86 -15.95
C LEU A 162 -5.98 -13.13 -16.09
N ALA A 163 -6.95 -13.50 -15.26
CA ALA A 163 -8.20 -12.76 -15.11
C ALA A 163 -8.78 -12.98 -13.71
N ARG A 164 -9.62 -12.03 -13.30
CA ARG A 164 -10.35 -12.06 -12.03
C ARG A 164 -11.80 -11.62 -12.20
N ASP A 165 -12.61 -11.73 -11.16
CA ASP A 165 -14.00 -11.31 -11.17
C ASP A 165 -14.12 -9.81 -11.48
N ILE A 166 -15.23 -9.40 -12.09
CA ILE A 166 -15.36 -8.09 -12.74
C ILE A 166 -15.32 -6.92 -11.75
N ILE A 167 -15.63 -7.16 -10.47
CA ILE A 167 -15.56 -6.16 -9.38
C ILE A 167 -14.17 -6.15 -8.75
N GLY A 168 -13.50 -7.29 -8.71
CA GLY A 168 -12.17 -7.45 -8.15
C GLY A 168 -12.18 -7.91 -6.70
N VAL A 169 -13.06 -8.83 -6.31
CA VAL A 169 -13.09 -9.43 -4.97
C VAL A 169 -11.85 -10.27 -4.70
N LYS A 170 -11.41 -11.10 -5.64
CA LYS A 170 -10.17 -11.85 -5.49
C LYS A 170 -8.99 -11.08 -6.11
N PRO A 171 -7.91 -10.80 -5.37
CA PRO A 171 -6.78 -10.00 -5.88
C PRO A 171 -5.81 -10.81 -6.73
N ILE A 172 -5.20 -10.14 -7.72
CA ILE A 172 -4.01 -10.58 -8.44
C ILE A 172 -3.13 -9.35 -8.64
N TRP A 173 -1.88 -9.45 -8.20
CA TRP A 173 -0.81 -8.50 -8.47
C TRP A 173 0.13 -9.10 -9.49
N PHE A 174 0.70 -8.28 -10.36
CA PHE A 174 1.71 -8.72 -11.31
C PHE A 174 2.81 -7.67 -11.44
N SER A 175 3.97 -8.12 -11.89
CA SER A 175 5.08 -7.27 -12.30
C SER A 175 5.66 -7.83 -13.59
N SER A 176 6.08 -6.92 -14.47
CA SER A 176 6.81 -7.25 -15.68
C SER A 176 7.99 -6.30 -15.76
N SER A 177 9.19 -6.85 -15.98
CA SER A 177 10.38 -6.06 -16.30
C SER A 177 10.28 -5.36 -17.66
N SER A 178 9.17 -5.55 -18.37
CA SER A 178 8.85 -4.99 -19.68
C SER A 178 7.67 -4.00 -19.69
N SER A 179 7.23 -3.50 -18.54
CA SER A 179 6.27 -2.38 -18.46
C SER A 179 7.04 -1.07 -18.73
N PHE A 180 6.65 -0.08 -19.52
CA PHE A 180 5.50 0.15 -20.39
C PHE A 180 5.91 1.32 -21.31
N SER A 181 6.18 1.09 -22.59
CA SER A 181 6.37 2.16 -23.57
C SER A 181 5.02 2.78 -23.93
N SER A 182 4.56 3.69 -23.08
CA SER A 182 3.49 4.65 -23.41
C SER A 182 3.75 5.95 -22.67
N GLY A 183 4.60 6.80 -23.27
CA GLY A 183 4.57 8.25 -23.08
C GLY A 183 5.33 8.83 -21.88
N SER A 184 6.65 8.69 -21.83
CA SER A 184 7.62 9.78 -21.63
C SER A 184 9.01 9.17 -21.43
N SER A 185 9.97 9.69 -22.20
CA SER A 185 11.36 9.26 -22.35
C SER A 185 12.04 8.81 -21.04
N PHE A 186 12.62 7.61 -21.04
CA PHE A 186 13.96 7.28 -20.51
C PHE A 186 14.16 5.76 -20.59
N SER A 187 14.61 5.29 -21.75
CA SER A 187 15.20 3.97 -21.89
C SER A 187 16.72 4.12 -21.89
N SER A 188 17.39 3.69 -20.82
CA SER A 188 18.72 3.06 -20.84
C SER A 188 19.27 2.97 -19.42
N PHE A 189 19.24 1.77 -18.82
CA PHE A 189 20.39 1.12 -18.17
C PHE A 189 19.93 -0.15 -17.46
N SER A 190 20.30 -1.31 -17.97
CA SER A 190 20.15 -2.60 -17.27
C SER A 190 21.54 -3.20 -17.04
N SER A 191 22.15 -2.86 -15.91
CA SER A 191 23.30 -3.60 -15.36
C SER A 191 22.77 -4.60 -14.35
N VAL A 192 22.63 -5.84 -14.81
CA VAL A 192 22.54 -7.13 -14.07
C VAL A 192 21.85 -7.10 -12.70
N SER A 193 20.54 -7.38 -12.71
CA SER A 193 19.92 -8.27 -11.71
C SER A 193 18.97 -9.20 -12.48
N SER A 194 19.16 -10.52 -12.33
CA SER A 194 18.41 -11.60 -12.98
C SER A 194 17.00 -11.73 -12.38
N LEU A 195 16.22 -10.65 -12.46
CA LEU A 195 14.81 -10.69 -12.12
C LEU A 195 14.02 -11.36 -13.26
N PRO A 196 13.07 -12.26 -12.97
CA PRO A 196 12.30 -12.93 -14.02
C PRO A 196 11.43 -11.93 -14.77
N ASN A 197 11.25 -12.13 -16.08
CA ASN A 197 10.62 -11.10 -16.91
C ASN A 197 9.13 -10.86 -16.58
N PHE A 198 8.44 -11.84 -15.98
CA PHE A 198 7.04 -11.70 -15.59
C PHE A 198 6.72 -12.55 -14.36
N ALA A 199 6.03 -11.97 -13.37
CA ALA A 199 5.44 -12.73 -12.28
C ALA A 199 4.11 -12.15 -11.81
N PHE A 200 3.35 -13.00 -11.14
CA PHE A 200 2.10 -12.63 -10.48
C PHE A 200 1.92 -13.34 -9.16
N SER A 201 1.15 -12.74 -8.25
CA SER A 201 0.82 -13.28 -6.93
C SER A 201 -0.54 -12.76 -6.46
N SER A 202 -1.23 -13.50 -5.59
CA SER A 202 -2.42 -12.97 -4.89
C SER A 202 -2.10 -11.78 -3.97
N GLU A 203 -0.87 -11.66 -3.49
CA GLU A 203 -0.46 -10.59 -2.56
C GLU A 203 0.83 -9.91 -3.05
N LYS A 204 0.84 -8.58 -2.99
CA LYS A 204 1.91 -7.71 -3.49
C LYS A 204 3.24 -7.98 -2.81
N LYS A 205 3.24 -8.12 -1.48
CA LYS A 205 4.44 -8.42 -0.68
C LYS A 205 5.23 -9.65 -1.12
N ALA A 206 4.59 -10.65 -1.75
CA ALA A 206 5.31 -11.82 -2.25
C ALA A 206 6.21 -11.47 -3.45
N LEU A 207 5.75 -10.57 -4.31
CA LEU A 207 6.53 -10.08 -5.44
C LEU A 207 7.60 -9.09 -4.98
N GLU A 208 7.28 -8.22 -4.01
CA GLU A 208 8.26 -7.31 -3.42
C GLU A 208 9.40 -8.05 -2.73
N PHE A 209 9.09 -9.12 -2.00
CA PHE A 209 10.06 -10.00 -1.35
C PHE A 209 11.05 -10.61 -2.36
N LEU A 210 10.57 -10.96 -3.55
CA LEU A 210 11.40 -11.47 -4.64
C LEU A 210 12.17 -10.38 -5.41
N GLY A 211 12.06 -9.11 -5.00
CA GLY A 211 12.77 -7.99 -5.61
C GLY A 211 12.08 -7.39 -6.84
N TYR A 212 10.85 -7.81 -7.17
CA TYR A 212 10.10 -7.18 -8.25
C TYR A 212 9.79 -5.70 -7.95
N LYS A 213 9.85 -4.89 -9.00
CA LYS A 213 9.50 -3.47 -8.99
C LYS A 213 8.22 -3.27 -9.82
N GLU A 214 7.63 -2.07 -9.75
CA GLU A 214 6.44 -1.70 -10.55
C GLU A 214 5.27 -2.68 -10.42
N ILE A 215 5.07 -3.22 -9.23
CA ILE A 215 4.04 -4.22 -8.98
C ILE A 215 2.67 -3.54 -9.02
N THR A 216 1.82 -4.00 -9.93
CA THR A 216 0.51 -3.41 -10.21
C THR A 216 -0.59 -4.43 -9.94
N GLU A 217 -1.68 -3.99 -9.32
CA GLU A 217 -2.86 -4.82 -9.17
C GLU A 217 -3.56 -4.97 -10.52
N LEU A 218 -3.85 -6.20 -10.94
CA LEU A 218 -4.56 -6.47 -12.19
C LEU A 218 -5.95 -5.83 -12.12
N ASN A 219 -6.19 -4.86 -12.99
CA ASN A 219 -7.50 -4.24 -13.15
C ASN A 219 -8.55 -5.33 -13.50
N PRO A 220 -9.63 -5.50 -12.71
CA PRO A 220 -10.59 -6.59 -12.86
C PRO A 220 -11.36 -6.59 -14.19
N ARG A 221 -11.39 -5.42 -14.86
CA ARG A 221 -12.02 -5.20 -16.16
C ARG A 221 -11.07 -5.51 -17.32
N LYS A 222 -9.89 -6.07 -17.05
CA LYS A 222 -8.93 -6.48 -18.06
C LYS A 222 -8.62 -7.96 -17.96
N ILE A 223 -8.44 -8.61 -19.11
CA ILE A 223 -7.80 -9.92 -19.23
C ILE A 223 -6.37 -9.66 -19.65
N LEU A 224 -5.40 -10.11 -18.85
CA LEU A 224 -3.99 -9.99 -19.16
C LEU A 224 -3.51 -11.28 -19.82
N MET A 225 -2.83 -11.15 -20.96
CA MET A 225 -2.20 -12.26 -21.66
C MET A 225 -0.70 -12.00 -21.77
N TYR A 226 0.11 -12.89 -21.23
CA TYR A 226 1.56 -12.86 -21.35
C TYR A 226 2.03 -13.93 -22.34
N ASN A 227 2.86 -13.54 -23.30
CA ASN A 227 3.49 -14.47 -24.23
C ASN A 227 4.92 -14.76 -23.75
N ILE A 228 5.16 -15.99 -23.29
CA ILE A 228 6.46 -16.42 -22.73
C ILE A 228 7.57 -16.39 -23.79
N LYS A 229 7.24 -16.62 -25.07
CA LYS A 229 8.23 -16.59 -26.16
C LYS A 229 8.66 -15.15 -26.48
N THR A 230 7.70 -14.25 -26.64
CA THR A 230 7.99 -12.85 -27.07
C THR A 230 8.16 -11.90 -25.90
N LYS A 231 7.90 -12.34 -24.66
CA LYS A 231 7.89 -11.54 -23.43
C LYS A 231 6.93 -10.33 -23.45
N ASN A 232 5.93 -10.37 -24.33
CA ASN A 232 4.96 -9.28 -24.49
C ASN A 232 3.73 -9.52 -23.64
N ILE A 233 3.20 -8.43 -23.09
CA ILE A 233 1.91 -8.38 -22.42
C ILE A 233 0.89 -7.74 -23.36
N SER A 234 -0.27 -8.38 -23.52
CA SER A 234 -1.45 -7.75 -24.07
C SER A 234 -2.57 -7.73 -23.04
N GLN A 235 -3.41 -6.68 -23.09
CA GLN A 235 -4.56 -6.53 -22.20
C GLN A 235 -5.82 -6.30 -23.01
N TYR A 236 -6.90 -6.98 -22.65
CA TYR A 236 -8.20 -6.87 -23.32
C TYR A 236 -9.26 -6.39 -22.34
N ASN A 237 -9.98 -5.33 -22.70
CA ASN A 237 -11.04 -4.78 -21.86
C ASN A 237 -12.26 -5.71 -21.85
N ARG A 238 -12.95 -5.72 -20.71
CA ARG A 238 -14.22 -6.40 -20.47
C ARG A 238 -15.30 -5.34 -20.19
N PRO A 239 -16.55 -5.58 -20.63
CA PRO A 239 -17.65 -4.68 -20.32
C PRO A 239 -17.88 -4.62 -18.81
N PHE A 240 -18.19 -3.42 -18.33
CA PHE A 240 -18.53 -3.17 -16.93
C PHE A 240 -20.01 -2.84 -16.77
N PHE A 241 -20.45 -2.62 -15.54
CA PHE A 241 -21.82 -2.20 -15.26
C PHE A 241 -22.14 -0.85 -15.90
N SER A 242 -23.41 -0.66 -16.21
CA SER A 242 -23.98 0.59 -16.69
C SER A 242 -25.07 1.08 -15.74
N ILE A 243 -25.20 2.41 -15.64
CA ILE A 243 -26.33 3.08 -14.99
C ILE A 243 -27.47 3.39 -15.98
N THR A 244 -27.27 3.13 -17.27
CA THR A 244 -28.23 3.38 -18.35
C THR A 244 -28.67 2.09 -19.06
N PRO A 245 -29.91 2.05 -19.57
CA PRO A 245 -31.00 2.98 -19.23
C PRO A 245 -31.40 2.82 -17.76
N GLU A 246 -31.86 3.91 -17.15
CA GLU A 246 -32.46 3.88 -15.82
C GLU A 246 -33.76 3.05 -15.85
N LEU A 247 -34.10 2.38 -14.75
CA LEU A 247 -35.32 1.58 -14.65
C LEU A 247 -36.56 2.51 -14.71
N LYS A 248 -37.43 2.27 -15.70
CA LYS A 248 -38.69 3.00 -15.90
C LYS A 248 -39.92 2.29 -15.29
N LYS A 249 -39.69 1.38 -14.34
CA LYS A 249 -40.73 0.55 -13.71
C LYS A 249 -41.37 1.26 -12.50
N PRO A 250 -42.60 0.90 -12.10
CA PRO A 250 -43.19 1.37 -10.85
C PRO A 250 -42.34 1.06 -9.62
N TYR A 251 -42.36 1.95 -8.62
CA TYR A 251 -41.53 1.82 -7.41
C TYR A 251 -41.71 0.48 -6.69
N GLU A 252 -42.95 0.01 -6.55
CA GLU A 252 -43.27 -1.25 -5.87
C GLU A 252 -42.73 -2.48 -6.62
N GLU A 253 -42.72 -2.46 -7.95
CA GLU A 253 -42.13 -3.51 -8.75
C GLU A 253 -40.60 -3.54 -8.57
N ILE A 254 -39.94 -2.37 -8.64
CA ILE A 254 -38.51 -2.24 -8.42
C ILE A 254 -38.11 -2.79 -7.04
N LYS A 255 -38.90 -2.44 -6.01
CA LYS A 255 -38.68 -2.87 -4.64
C LYS A 255 -38.80 -4.39 -4.50
N LYS A 256 -39.83 -5.00 -5.09
CA LYS A 256 -40.05 -6.46 -5.08
C LYS A 256 -38.92 -7.21 -5.79
N GLU A 257 -38.53 -6.77 -6.99
CA GLU A 257 -37.42 -7.36 -7.74
C GLU A 257 -36.10 -7.24 -6.97
N LEU A 258 -35.82 -6.07 -6.40
CA LEU A 258 -34.62 -5.84 -5.60
C LEU A 258 -34.56 -6.75 -4.36
N ALA A 259 -35.70 -6.96 -3.66
CA ALA A 259 -35.78 -7.89 -2.54
C ALA A 259 -35.44 -9.33 -2.97
N GLY A 260 -35.90 -9.74 -4.15
CA GLY A 260 -35.52 -11.01 -4.77
C GLY A 260 -34.02 -11.12 -5.04
N PHE A 261 -33.42 -10.09 -5.65
CA PHE A 261 -31.97 -10.07 -5.91
C PHE A 261 -31.13 -10.11 -4.62
N LEU A 262 -31.54 -9.35 -3.59
CA LEU A 262 -30.89 -9.34 -2.28
C LEU A 262 -30.93 -10.72 -1.60
N THR A 263 -32.11 -11.34 -1.59
CA THR A 263 -32.32 -12.67 -1.00
C THR A 263 -31.52 -13.73 -1.75
N ASN A 264 -31.57 -13.73 -3.09
CA ASN A 264 -30.82 -14.67 -3.92
C ASN A 264 -29.30 -14.50 -3.74
N ALA A 265 -28.81 -13.25 -3.67
CA ALA A 265 -27.41 -12.95 -3.47
C ALA A 265 -26.87 -13.52 -2.14
N ILE A 266 -27.68 -13.54 -1.08
CA ILE A 266 -27.33 -14.17 0.19
C ILE A 266 -27.46 -15.69 0.09
N SER A 267 -28.59 -16.19 -0.41
CA SER A 267 -28.96 -17.60 -0.39
C SER A 267 -27.96 -18.49 -1.11
N LYS A 268 -27.56 -18.13 -2.34
CA LYS A 268 -26.59 -18.92 -3.12
C LYS A 268 -25.17 -18.94 -2.54
N ARG A 269 -24.88 -18.06 -1.57
CA ARG A 269 -23.59 -17.97 -0.89
C ARG A 269 -23.59 -18.73 0.43
N ILE A 270 -24.69 -19.34 0.85
CA ILE A 270 -24.74 -20.14 2.08
C ILE A 270 -23.91 -21.41 1.88
N PRO A 271 -22.98 -21.72 2.79
CA PRO A 271 -22.22 -22.97 2.72
C PRO A 271 -22.92 -24.12 3.46
N ASP A 272 -22.56 -25.34 3.10
CA ASP A 272 -23.02 -26.59 3.76
C ASP A 272 -22.33 -26.84 5.12
N ARG A 273 -21.91 -25.79 5.83
CA ARG A 273 -21.19 -25.87 7.10
C ARG A 273 -21.42 -24.63 7.96
N ALA A 274 -21.02 -24.70 9.23
CA ALA A 274 -21.06 -23.55 10.12
C ALA A 274 -20.31 -22.34 9.53
N PHE A 275 -20.95 -21.17 9.60
CA PHE A 275 -20.43 -19.92 9.08
C PHE A 275 -20.73 -18.76 10.02
N GLY A 276 -20.00 -17.66 9.84
CA GLY A 276 -20.14 -16.45 10.62
C GLY A 276 -20.65 -15.24 9.83
N ILE A 277 -20.99 -14.18 10.55
CA ILE A 277 -21.29 -12.85 9.99
C ILE A 277 -20.49 -11.81 10.75
N LEU A 278 -19.76 -10.94 10.03
CA LEU A 278 -19.19 -9.72 10.60
C LEU A 278 -20.33 -8.75 10.93
N PHE A 279 -20.48 -8.42 12.21
CA PHE A 279 -21.74 -7.88 12.73
C PHE A 279 -21.55 -6.60 13.54
N SER A 280 -21.99 -5.47 12.97
CA SER A 280 -21.99 -4.16 13.65
C SER A 280 -23.37 -3.77 14.21
N GLY A 281 -24.40 -4.60 13.97
CA GLY A 281 -25.80 -4.24 14.24
C GLY A 281 -26.32 -3.09 13.36
N GLY A 282 -25.66 -2.82 12.23
CA GLY A 282 -26.18 -1.94 11.19
C GLY A 282 -27.18 -2.66 10.29
N VAL A 283 -27.93 -1.92 9.47
CA VAL A 283 -28.95 -2.48 8.57
C VAL A 283 -28.39 -3.57 7.65
N ASP A 284 -27.16 -3.43 7.15
CA ASP A 284 -26.57 -4.37 6.18
C ASP A 284 -26.30 -5.75 6.79
N SER A 285 -25.59 -5.79 7.91
CA SER A 285 -25.26 -7.06 8.60
C SER A 285 -26.48 -7.67 9.28
N THR A 286 -27.41 -6.84 9.77
CA THR A 286 -28.69 -7.29 10.34
C THR A 286 -29.58 -7.91 9.27
N PHE A 287 -29.64 -7.33 8.07
CA PHE A 287 -30.39 -7.89 6.95
C PHE A 287 -29.84 -9.25 6.51
N ILE A 288 -28.50 -9.39 6.39
CA ILE A 288 -27.89 -10.69 6.08
C ILE A 288 -28.25 -11.72 7.16
N ALA A 289 -28.11 -11.37 8.44
CA ALA A 289 -28.44 -12.26 9.55
C ALA A 289 -29.93 -12.64 9.56
N TYR A 290 -30.81 -11.69 9.25
CA TYR A 290 -32.25 -11.92 9.14
C TYR A 290 -32.57 -12.92 8.02
N VAL A 291 -32.08 -12.71 6.80
CA VAL A 291 -32.32 -13.63 5.67
C VAL A 291 -31.80 -15.04 5.97
N CYS A 292 -30.63 -15.16 6.59
CA CYS A 292 -30.14 -16.47 7.03
C CYS A 292 -31.09 -17.12 8.05
N THR A 293 -31.59 -16.35 9.02
CA THR A 293 -32.51 -16.83 10.06
C THR A 293 -33.87 -17.23 9.48
N SER A 294 -34.40 -16.48 8.50
CA SER A 294 -35.66 -16.82 7.83
C SER A 294 -35.57 -18.11 7.01
N LEU A 295 -34.36 -18.50 6.60
CA LEU A 295 -34.06 -19.80 5.96
C LEU A 295 -33.79 -20.92 6.97
N GLY A 296 -34.03 -20.69 8.27
CA GLY A 296 -33.83 -21.68 9.34
C GLY A 296 -32.37 -21.83 9.82
N LEU A 297 -31.45 -20.96 9.38
CA LEU A 297 -30.04 -21.05 9.72
C LEU A 297 -29.71 -20.22 10.96
N LYS A 298 -28.69 -20.64 11.71
CA LYS A 298 -28.23 -19.98 12.94
C LYS A 298 -26.75 -19.60 12.85
N PRO A 299 -26.38 -18.60 12.03
CA PRO A 299 -24.99 -18.16 11.93
C PRO A 299 -24.50 -17.56 13.26
N THR A 300 -23.19 -17.66 13.51
CA THR A 300 -22.57 -16.96 14.65
C THR A 300 -22.16 -15.55 14.24
N LEU A 301 -22.51 -14.57 15.07
CA LEU A 301 -22.21 -13.17 14.83
C LEU A 301 -20.88 -12.81 15.51
N TYR A 302 -20.00 -12.11 14.79
CA TYR A 302 -18.66 -11.73 15.26
C TYR A 302 -18.43 -10.24 15.13
N THR A 303 -17.86 -9.62 16.16
CA THR A 303 -17.47 -8.21 16.13
C THR A 303 -16.26 -7.95 17.03
N SER A 304 -15.62 -6.80 16.83
CA SER A 304 -14.46 -6.37 17.60
C SER A 304 -14.59 -4.89 17.93
N VAL A 305 -14.29 -4.53 19.18
CA VAL A 305 -14.41 -3.17 19.70
C VAL A 305 -13.27 -2.85 20.67
N LEU A 306 -12.97 -1.57 20.84
CA LEU A 306 -12.09 -1.10 21.91
C LEU A 306 -12.73 -1.39 23.27
N GLU A 307 -11.97 -1.98 24.19
CA GLU A 307 -12.39 -2.10 25.58
C GLU A 307 -12.27 -0.75 26.28
N THR A 308 -13.41 -0.20 26.71
CA THR A 308 -13.47 1.10 27.39
C THR A 308 -13.86 1.03 28.86
N LYS A 309 -14.13 -0.17 29.40
CA LYS A 309 -14.43 -0.36 30.83
C LYS A 309 -13.24 0.09 31.66
N GLY A 310 -13.47 1.00 32.62
CA GLY A 310 -12.40 1.58 33.46
C GLY A 310 -11.56 2.64 32.73
N THR A 311 -12.10 3.27 31.68
CA THR A 311 -11.45 4.36 30.95
C THR A 311 -12.42 5.53 30.76
N GLU A 312 -11.90 6.71 30.44
CA GLU A 312 -12.69 7.92 30.10
C GLU A 312 -13.40 7.82 28.74
N LEU A 313 -13.16 6.74 27.97
CA LEU A 313 -13.71 6.59 26.62
C LEU A 313 -15.17 6.10 26.66
N LYS A 314 -16.01 6.70 25.83
CA LYS A 314 -17.41 6.27 25.63
C LYS A 314 -17.47 4.83 25.15
N ILE A 315 -18.48 4.08 25.60
CA ILE A 315 -18.75 2.72 25.14
C ILE A 315 -18.94 2.73 23.61
N PRO A 316 -18.27 1.84 22.86
CA PRO A 316 -18.44 1.74 21.41
C PRO A 316 -19.90 1.49 21.01
N GLU A 317 -20.39 2.20 20.00
CA GLU A 317 -21.78 2.04 19.56
C GLU A 317 -22.05 0.66 18.96
N ASP A 318 -21.10 0.11 18.20
CA ASP A 318 -21.27 -1.20 17.59
C ASP A 318 -21.39 -2.30 18.65
N TYR A 319 -20.80 -2.12 19.83
CA TYR A 319 -21.00 -3.03 20.97
C TYR A 319 -22.47 -3.06 21.42
N ILE A 320 -23.10 -1.89 21.55
CA ILE A 320 -24.48 -1.75 22.03
C ILE A 320 -25.45 -2.33 21.00
N TRP A 321 -25.29 -1.91 19.74
CA TRP A 321 -26.19 -2.29 18.66
C TRP A 321 -26.06 -3.74 18.26
N ALA A 322 -24.84 -4.28 18.19
CA ALA A 322 -24.64 -5.70 17.90
C ALA A 322 -25.34 -6.58 18.95
N ARG A 323 -25.22 -6.25 20.25
CA ARG A 323 -25.89 -6.98 21.33
C ARG A 323 -27.40 -6.93 21.21
N LYS A 324 -27.95 -5.74 20.93
CA LYS A 324 -29.39 -5.55 20.82
C LYS A 324 -29.96 -6.34 19.64
N ALA A 325 -29.35 -6.22 18.45
CA ALA A 325 -29.78 -6.93 17.26
C ALA A 325 -29.63 -8.46 17.38
N ALA A 326 -28.53 -8.94 17.97
CA ALA A 326 -28.32 -10.36 18.23
C ALA A 326 -29.39 -10.96 19.16
N LYS A 327 -29.81 -10.21 20.20
CA LYS A 327 -30.87 -10.62 21.12
C LYS A 327 -32.22 -10.73 20.39
N VAL A 328 -32.56 -9.76 19.55
CA VAL A 328 -33.81 -9.77 18.76
C VAL A 328 -33.82 -10.93 17.76
N LEU A 329 -32.71 -11.16 17.06
CA LEU A 329 -32.57 -12.25 16.11
C LEU A 329 -32.37 -13.62 16.77
N LYS A 330 -32.22 -13.67 18.10
CA LYS A 330 -31.90 -14.89 18.87
C LYS A 330 -30.66 -15.63 18.34
N LEU A 331 -29.65 -14.88 17.91
CA LEU A 331 -28.39 -15.41 17.38
C LEU A 331 -27.25 -15.27 18.40
N LYS A 332 -26.30 -16.20 18.33
CA LYS A 332 -25.08 -16.17 19.15
C LYS A 332 -24.19 -15.03 18.70
N LEU A 333 -23.82 -14.12 19.61
CA LEU A 333 -22.88 -13.04 19.36
C LEU A 333 -21.59 -13.23 20.18
N LYS A 334 -20.45 -13.13 19.50
CA LYS A 334 -19.13 -13.06 20.13
C LYS A 334 -18.47 -11.72 19.84
N ILE A 335 -17.95 -11.09 20.89
CA ILE A 335 -17.37 -9.76 20.85
C ILE A 335 -15.92 -9.82 21.34
N ASN A 336 -14.98 -9.40 20.50
CA ASN A 336 -13.60 -9.22 20.92
C ASN A 336 -13.45 -7.81 21.52
N LYS A 337 -13.16 -7.72 22.82
CA LYS A 337 -12.91 -6.45 23.51
C LYS A 337 -11.41 -6.26 23.64
N ILE A 338 -10.83 -5.41 22.80
CA ILE A 338 -9.38 -5.23 22.74
C ILE A 338 -8.97 -4.06 23.63
N LYS A 339 -8.10 -4.30 24.61
CA LYS A 339 -7.52 -3.25 25.47
C LYS A 339 -6.62 -2.32 24.68
N LEU A 340 -6.62 -1.03 25.02
CA LEU A 340 -5.76 -0.02 24.37
C LEU A 340 -4.27 -0.45 24.33
N LYS A 341 -3.74 -0.95 25.45
CA LYS A 341 -2.36 -1.42 25.55
C LYS A 341 -1.99 -2.56 24.59
N ASN A 342 -2.98 -3.31 24.12
CA ASN A 342 -2.76 -4.41 23.18
C ASN A 342 -2.85 -3.94 21.73
N ILE A 343 -3.44 -2.79 21.44
CA ILE A 343 -3.68 -2.35 20.05
C ILE A 343 -2.38 -2.15 19.30
N GLU A 344 -1.33 -1.65 19.92
CA GLU A 344 -0.03 -1.51 19.27
C GLU A 344 0.51 -2.85 18.74
N ASN A 345 0.30 -3.96 19.47
CA ASN A 345 0.68 -5.29 19.00
C ASN A 345 -0.14 -5.72 17.78
N TYR A 346 -1.41 -5.33 17.71
CA TYR A 346 -2.21 -5.54 16.50
C TYR A 346 -1.70 -4.66 15.35
N LEU A 347 -1.33 -3.40 15.59
CA LEU A 347 -0.80 -2.51 14.56
C LEU A 347 0.51 -3.03 13.96
N LYS A 348 1.43 -3.50 14.80
CA LYS A 348 2.70 -4.16 14.39
C LYS A 348 2.50 -5.34 13.43
N TYR A 349 1.34 -5.99 13.49
CA TYR A 349 1.00 -7.12 12.64
C TYR A 349 0.14 -6.72 11.44
N ILE A 350 -0.91 -5.93 11.66
CA ILE A 350 -1.93 -5.59 10.67
C ILE A 350 -1.40 -4.64 9.60
N VAL A 351 -0.61 -3.62 9.98
CA VAL A 351 -0.12 -2.62 9.03
C VAL A 351 0.79 -3.26 7.97
N PRO A 352 1.81 -4.08 8.32
CA PRO A 352 2.55 -4.87 7.33
C PRO A 352 1.67 -5.85 6.55
N LEU A 353 0.67 -6.44 7.21
CA LEU A 353 -0.19 -7.45 6.60
C LEU A 353 -1.00 -6.88 5.43
N ILE A 354 -1.60 -5.69 5.60
CA ILE A 354 -2.43 -5.03 4.58
C ILE A 354 -1.64 -4.13 3.63
N GLU A 355 -0.35 -3.91 3.90
CA GLU A 355 0.57 -3.11 3.09
C GLU A 355 0.13 -1.64 2.93
N ASP A 356 -0.52 -1.08 3.96
CA ASP A 356 -1.12 0.26 3.93
C ASP A 356 -1.21 0.86 5.35
N SER A 357 -0.82 2.11 5.50
CA SER A 357 -0.85 2.87 6.77
C SER A 357 -2.02 3.87 6.86
N ASN A 358 -2.90 3.90 5.85
CA ASN A 358 -4.07 4.79 5.86
C ASN A 358 -4.94 4.53 7.09
N VAL A 359 -5.20 5.60 7.86
CA VAL A 359 -5.91 5.54 9.15
C VAL A 359 -7.26 4.84 9.05
N VAL A 360 -8.02 5.08 7.97
CA VAL A 360 -9.34 4.46 7.79
C VAL A 360 -9.19 2.98 7.50
N LYS A 361 -8.29 2.60 6.60
CA LYS A 361 -8.04 1.18 6.26
C LYS A 361 -7.56 0.41 7.49
N VAL A 362 -6.60 0.95 8.24
CA VAL A 362 -6.07 0.31 9.47
C VAL A 362 -7.15 0.19 10.55
N GLY A 363 -7.99 1.21 10.75
CA GLY A 363 -9.09 1.16 11.71
C GLY A 363 -10.15 0.09 11.37
N VAL A 364 -10.52 -0.03 10.09
CA VAL A 364 -11.41 -1.12 9.63
C VAL A 364 -10.72 -2.48 9.77
N ALA A 365 -9.43 -2.54 9.45
CA ALA A 365 -8.64 -3.75 9.53
C ALA A 365 -8.57 -4.33 10.95
N LEU A 366 -8.39 -3.48 11.97
CA LEU A 366 -8.45 -3.88 13.38
C LEU A 366 -9.80 -4.52 13.74
N THR A 367 -10.88 -3.94 13.22
CA THR A 367 -12.25 -4.44 13.45
C THR A 367 -12.42 -5.84 12.85
N PHE A 368 -12.02 -6.01 11.58
CA PHE A 368 -12.12 -7.28 10.87
C PHE A 368 -11.21 -8.34 11.48
N TYR A 369 -9.94 -8.01 11.73
CA TYR A 369 -8.96 -8.95 12.25
C TYR A 369 -9.37 -9.49 13.62
N GLY A 370 -9.74 -8.60 14.55
CA GLY A 370 -10.16 -9.02 15.89
C GLY A 370 -11.44 -9.88 15.89
N ALA A 371 -12.36 -9.65 14.95
CA ALA A 371 -13.55 -10.49 14.77
C ALA A 371 -13.19 -11.86 14.14
N CYS A 372 -12.31 -11.86 13.14
CA CYS A 372 -11.82 -13.07 12.48
C CYS A 372 -11.02 -13.97 13.42
N GLU A 373 -10.30 -13.41 14.40
CA GLU A 373 -9.62 -14.22 15.42
C GLU A 373 -10.60 -15.04 16.26
N LEU A 374 -11.77 -14.49 16.60
CA LEU A 374 -12.81 -15.22 17.31
C LEU A 374 -13.46 -16.29 16.42
N ALA A 375 -13.74 -15.94 15.16
CA ALA A 375 -14.30 -16.88 14.19
C ALA A 375 -13.35 -18.06 13.93
N ARG A 376 -12.04 -17.79 13.83
CA ARG A 376 -10.98 -18.80 13.69
C ARG A 376 -10.94 -19.74 14.90
N LYS A 377 -11.06 -19.22 16.13
CA LYS A 377 -11.14 -20.04 17.35
C LYS A 377 -12.36 -20.96 17.37
N ASP A 378 -13.42 -20.60 16.65
CA ASP A 378 -14.64 -21.41 16.49
C ASP A 378 -14.58 -22.35 15.29
N ASN A 379 -13.42 -22.49 14.63
CA ASN A 379 -13.25 -23.25 13.39
C ASN A 379 -14.18 -22.79 12.24
N ILE A 380 -14.64 -21.54 12.27
CA ILE A 380 -15.40 -20.95 11.17
C ILE A 380 -14.44 -20.70 10.00
N LYS A 381 -14.73 -21.31 8.85
CA LYS A 381 -13.97 -21.11 7.61
C LYS A 381 -14.58 -20.05 6.68
N ILE A 382 -15.82 -19.62 6.92
CA ILE A 382 -16.56 -18.72 6.02
C ILE A 382 -17.24 -17.63 6.84
N ILE A 383 -17.07 -16.38 6.42
CA ILE A 383 -17.70 -15.22 7.06
C ILE A 383 -18.35 -14.29 6.03
N PHE A 384 -19.54 -13.79 6.35
CA PHE A 384 -20.26 -12.83 5.53
C PHE A 384 -19.98 -11.39 5.98
N SER A 385 -19.98 -10.45 5.05
CA SER A 385 -19.92 -9.02 5.33
C SER A 385 -20.93 -8.23 4.50
N GLY A 386 -21.42 -7.12 5.06
CA GLY A 386 -22.30 -6.17 4.40
C GLY A 386 -21.62 -5.21 3.42
N LEU A 387 -20.31 -5.38 3.17
CA LEU A 387 -19.55 -4.54 2.24
C LEU A 387 -20.16 -4.55 0.83
N GLY A 388 -20.23 -3.39 0.18
CA GLY A 388 -20.84 -3.19 -1.13
C GLY A 388 -22.19 -2.50 -1.11
N SER A 389 -22.93 -2.60 0.01
CA SER A 389 -24.27 -2.03 0.17
C SER A 389 -24.27 -0.50 0.00
N GLU A 390 -23.20 0.15 0.40
CA GLU A 390 -23.00 1.59 0.40
C GLU A 390 -22.84 2.12 -1.01
N GLU A 391 -22.05 1.42 -1.81
CA GLU A 391 -21.74 1.76 -3.18
C GLU A 391 -22.97 1.65 -4.07
N ILE A 392 -23.83 0.64 -3.85
CA ILE A 392 -25.01 0.43 -4.70
C ILE A 392 -26.25 1.20 -4.24
N PHE A 393 -26.38 1.53 -2.94
CA PHE A 393 -27.55 2.22 -2.36
C PHE A 393 -27.26 3.63 -1.82
N ALA A 394 -26.19 4.28 -2.28
CA ALA A 394 -25.83 5.63 -1.87
C ALA A 394 -25.67 5.79 -0.33
N GLY A 395 -24.94 4.89 0.32
CA GLY A 395 -24.83 4.82 1.78
C GLY A 395 -23.89 5.83 2.47
N TYR A 396 -22.91 6.38 1.77
CA TYR A 396 -21.90 7.30 2.31
C TYR A 396 -22.34 8.77 2.39
N GLU A 397 -21.70 9.52 3.30
CA GLU A 397 -21.88 10.97 3.42
C GLU A 397 -21.47 11.73 2.15
N ARG A 398 -20.44 11.25 1.44
CA ARG A 398 -20.04 11.83 0.14
C ARG A 398 -21.17 11.80 -0.89
N HIS A 399 -22.07 10.82 -0.84
CA HIS A 399 -23.22 10.77 -1.76
C HIS A 399 -24.23 11.88 -1.45
N LYS A 400 -24.42 12.21 -0.17
CA LYS A 400 -25.22 13.38 0.23
C LYS A 400 -24.59 14.67 -0.26
N LYS A 401 -23.29 14.87 -0.02
CA LYS A 401 -22.56 16.03 -0.53
C LYS A 401 -22.63 16.15 -2.05
N SER A 402 -22.54 15.03 -2.78
CA SER A 402 -22.74 15.01 -4.23
C SER A 402 -24.15 15.47 -4.61
N ALA A 403 -25.17 14.97 -3.93
CA ALA A 403 -26.55 15.33 -4.19
C ALA A 403 -26.86 16.80 -3.83
N GLU A 404 -26.30 17.33 -2.75
CA GLU A 404 -26.35 18.75 -2.37
C GLU A 404 -25.74 19.65 -3.46
N ASN A 405 -24.71 19.15 -4.16
CA ASN A 405 -24.05 19.84 -5.27
C ASN A 405 -24.67 19.51 -6.65
N ASN A 406 -25.91 18.99 -6.70
CA ASN A 406 -26.61 18.59 -7.93
C ASN A 406 -25.84 17.58 -8.81
N ALA A 407 -24.91 16.80 -8.24
CA ALA A 407 -24.18 15.78 -8.97
C ALA A 407 -24.99 14.48 -9.09
N ASN A 408 -24.73 13.71 -10.16
CA ASN A 408 -25.43 12.45 -10.42
C ASN A 408 -25.04 11.36 -9.40
N ILE A 409 -25.98 11.01 -8.51
CA ILE A 409 -25.80 10.00 -7.45
C ILE A 409 -25.46 8.63 -8.03
N ASN A 410 -26.10 8.21 -9.12
CA ASN A 410 -25.85 6.92 -9.76
C ASN A 410 -24.44 6.85 -10.37
N LYS A 411 -23.92 7.97 -10.90
CA LYS A 411 -22.52 8.07 -11.36
C LYS A 411 -21.54 7.90 -10.21
N GLU A 412 -21.82 8.49 -9.05
CA GLU A 412 -20.98 8.33 -7.85
C GLU A 412 -21.04 6.91 -7.26
N CYS A 413 -22.22 6.27 -7.30
CA CYS A 413 -22.40 4.86 -6.96
C CYS A 413 -21.54 3.96 -7.88
N LEU A 414 -21.63 4.17 -9.19
CA LEU A 414 -20.81 3.46 -10.18
C LEU A 414 -19.31 3.69 -9.94
N SER A 415 -18.90 4.93 -9.66
CA SER A 415 -17.51 5.29 -9.30
C SER A 415 -17.04 4.57 -8.02
N GLY A 416 -17.92 4.42 -7.03
CA GLY A 416 -17.67 3.63 -5.84
C GLY A 416 -17.37 2.16 -6.15
N ILE A 417 -18.24 1.51 -6.94
CA ILE A 417 -18.04 0.12 -7.40
C ILE A 417 -16.79 -0.01 -8.28
N LEU A 418 -16.47 0.99 -9.10
CA LEU A 418 -15.30 1.00 -9.98
C LEU A 418 -13.97 0.93 -9.21
N LYS A 419 -13.91 1.57 -8.04
CA LYS A 419 -12.68 1.74 -7.23
C LYS A 419 -12.64 0.87 -5.96
N ILE A 420 -13.67 0.05 -5.73
CA ILE A 420 -13.81 -0.70 -4.48
C ILE A 420 -12.68 -1.73 -4.27
N TYR A 421 -12.11 -2.28 -5.35
CA TYR A 421 -11.03 -3.27 -5.24
C TYR A 421 -9.73 -2.68 -4.64
N GLU A 422 -9.39 -1.44 -5.02
CA GLU A 422 -8.21 -0.71 -4.52
C GLU A 422 -8.42 -0.17 -3.10
N ARG A 423 -9.68 0.18 -2.77
CA ARG A 423 -10.03 0.86 -1.52
C ARG A 423 -10.31 -0.10 -0.36
N ASP A 424 -11.03 -1.19 -0.63
CA ASP A 424 -11.58 -2.06 0.42
C ASP A 424 -11.24 -3.53 0.25
N LEU A 425 -11.39 -4.09 -0.96
CA LEU A 425 -11.41 -5.55 -1.13
C LEU A 425 -10.06 -6.19 -0.85
N TYR A 426 -8.94 -5.58 -1.26
CA TYR A 426 -7.62 -6.11 -0.97
C TYR A 426 -7.35 -6.22 0.54
N ARG A 427 -7.64 -5.15 1.29
CA ARG A 427 -7.50 -5.10 2.76
C ARG A 427 -8.29 -6.23 3.41
N ASP A 428 -9.57 -6.34 3.09
CA ASP A 428 -10.46 -7.28 3.76
C ASP A 428 -10.17 -8.73 3.37
N ASP A 429 -9.79 -8.99 2.11
CA ASP A 429 -9.31 -10.29 1.64
C ASP A 429 -8.07 -10.71 2.43
N VAL A 430 -7.02 -9.90 2.47
CA VAL A 430 -5.75 -10.27 3.13
C VAL A 430 -5.94 -10.55 4.63
N ILE A 431 -6.79 -9.78 5.31
CA ILE A 431 -7.09 -9.97 6.76
C ILE A 431 -7.83 -11.28 7.02
N THR A 432 -8.90 -11.52 6.28
CA THR A 432 -9.74 -12.71 6.45
C THR A 432 -8.96 -13.95 6.07
N MET A 433 -8.20 -13.87 4.98
CA MET A 433 -7.36 -14.95 4.50
C MET A 433 -6.20 -15.30 5.41
N ASN A 434 -5.58 -14.31 6.04
CA ASN A 434 -4.55 -14.60 7.04
C ASN A 434 -5.10 -15.35 8.26
N ASN A 435 -6.40 -15.24 8.54
CA ASN A 435 -7.11 -16.03 9.54
C ASN A 435 -7.66 -17.36 8.99
N SER A 436 -7.34 -17.71 7.74
CA SER A 436 -7.88 -18.88 7.04
C SER A 436 -9.41 -18.88 6.98
N ILE A 437 -10.00 -17.70 6.79
CA ILE A 437 -11.44 -17.49 6.65
C ILE A 437 -11.71 -16.88 5.29
N GLU A 438 -12.64 -17.47 4.55
CA GLU A 438 -13.17 -16.89 3.34
C GLU A 438 -14.23 -15.82 3.62
N LEU A 439 -14.04 -14.65 3.03
CA LEU A 439 -15.01 -13.57 3.00
C LEU A 439 -16.03 -13.74 1.86
N ARG A 440 -17.32 -13.68 2.17
CA ARG A 440 -18.43 -13.65 1.22
C ARG A 440 -19.17 -12.32 1.27
N LEU A 441 -19.38 -11.72 0.10
CA LEU A 441 -19.89 -10.35 -0.08
C LEU A 441 -21.18 -10.35 -0.92
N PRO A 442 -22.37 -10.60 -0.31
CA PRO A 442 -23.62 -10.67 -1.06
C PRO A 442 -23.97 -9.38 -1.82
N PHE A 443 -23.69 -8.21 -1.25
CA PHE A 443 -24.00 -6.92 -1.89
C PHE A 443 -23.15 -6.64 -3.13
N LEU A 444 -22.09 -7.41 -3.37
CA LEU A 444 -21.27 -7.36 -4.59
C LEU A 444 -21.67 -8.46 -5.58
N ASP A 445 -22.85 -9.05 -5.44
CA ASP A 445 -23.38 -9.94 -6.45
C ASP A 445 -23.58 -9.23 -7.79
N ARG A 446 -23.09 -9.83 -8.89
CA ARG A 446 -23.12 -9.21 -10.22
C ARG A 446 -24.53 -8.77 -10.62
N LYS A 447 -25.53 -9.65 -10.46
CA LYS A 447 -26.92 -9.37 -10.86
C LYS A 447 -27.55 -8.29 -9.96
N LEU A 448 -27.27 -8.34 -8.66
CA LEU A 448 -27.72 -7.32 -7.72
C LEU A 448 -27.12 -5.95 -8.02
N VAL A 449 -25.80 -5.87 -8.23
CA VAL A 449 -25.10 -4.62 -8.54
C VAL A 449 -25.61 -4.03 -9.85
N GLU A 450 -25.75 -4.85 -10.89
CA GLU A 450 -26.24 -4.43 -12.19
C GLU A 450 -27.67 -3.85 -12.11
N TYR A 451 -28.55 -4.51 -11.35
CA TYR A 451 -29.91 -4.02 -11.13
C TYR A 451 -29.92 -2.75 -10.28
N ALA A 452 -29.21 -2.76 -9.15
CA ALA A 452 -29.19 -1.66 -8.19
C ALA A 452 -28.63 -0.37 -8.79
N LEU A 453 -27.62 -0.44 -9.67
CA LEU A 453 -27.05 0.74 -10.33
C LEU A 453 -28.03 1.44 -11.28
N LYS A 454 -29.02 0.74 -11.82
CA LYS A 454 -30.07 1.29 -12.71
C LYS A 454 -31.30 1.80 -11.96
N ILE A 455 -31.37 1.64 -10.64
CA ILE A 455 -32.47 2.19 -9.83
C ILE A 455 -32.40 3.73 -9.83
N PRO A 456 -33.54 4.43 -10.02
CA PRO A 456 -33.63 5.88 -9.90
C PRO A 456 -33.00 6.42 -8.62
N ALA A 457 -32.19 7.48 -8.77
CA ALA A 457 -31.42 8.06 -7.67
C ALA A 457 -32.30 8.48 -6.47
N GLN A 458 -33.49 9.01 -6.75
CA GLN A 458 -34.49 9.43 -5.76
C GLN A 458 -34.96 8.29 -4.84
N TYR A 459 -34.85 7.03 -5.27
CA TYR A 459 -35.19 5.87 -4.44
C TYR A 459 -34.02 5.41 -3.55
N LYS A 460 -32.81 5.92 -3.77
CA LYS A 460 -31.62 5.60 -2.97
C LYS A 460 -31.38 6.63 -1.86
N LEU A 461 -31.61 7.90 -2.16
CA LEU A 461 -31.33 9.02 -1.28
C LEU A 461 -32.40 10.12 -1.43
N ASN A 462 -32.87 10.67 -0.31
CA ASN A 462 -33.79 11.80 -0.28
C ASN A 462 -33.00 13.03 0.20
N VAL A 463 -32.96 14.07 -0.63
CA VAL A 463 -32.35 15.36 -0.28
C VAL A 463 -33.46 16.40 -0.30
N GLN A 464 -33.88 16.84 0.88
CA GLN A 464 -34.68 18.05 1.00
C GLN A 464 -33.71 19.23 1.10
N PHE A 465 -33.82 20.17 0.16
CA PHE A 465 -33.01 21.38 0.13
C PHE A 465 -33.49 22.34 1.22
N ASP A 466 -32.56 22.83 2.03
CA ASP A 466 -32.83 23.87 3.01
C ASP A 466 -33.00 25.19 2.23
N ASN A 467 -34.24 25.68 2.08
CA ASN A 467 -34.59 26.89 1.31
C ASN A 467 -34.00 28.21 1.86
N LYS A 468 -33.03 28.16 2.79
CA LYS A 468 -32.39 29.35 3.37
C LYS A 468 -31.13 29.83 2.65
N LYS A 469 -30.61 29.11 1.64
CA LYS A 469 -29.39 29.51 0.89
C LYS A 469 -29.61 29.78 -0.60
N SER A 470 -30.85 29.75 -1.10
CA SER A 470 -31.16 29.97 -2.52
C SER A 470 -31.33 31.43 -2.94
N ASN A 471 -30.80 32.40 -2.17
CA ASN A 471 -30.89 33.83 -2.51
C ASN A 471 -29.55 34.47 -2.93
N GLU A 472 -28.45 33.72 -3.05
CA GLU A 472 -27.14 34.33 -3.39
C GLU A 472 -26.58 33.97 -4.77
N TYR A 473 -27.20 33.05 -5.51
CA TYR A 473 -26.83 32.79 -6.90
C TYR A 473 -28.10 32.73 -7.76
N GLY A 474 -28.38 33.85 -8.43
CA GLY A 474 -29.53 34.02 -9.30
C GLY A 474 -29.54 33.02 -10.45
N TYR A 475 -30.34 31.97 -10.29
CA TYR A 475 -30.81 31.15 -11.41
C TYR A 475 -32.32 30.95 -11.25
N LYS A 476 -33.09 31.61 -12.12
CA LYS A 476 -34.52 31.39 -12.27
C LYS A 476 -34.75 29.94 -12.72
N LYS A 477 -35.49 29.16 -11.94
CA LYS A 477 -36.12 27.91 -12.39
C LYS A 477 -37.34 28.26 -13.24
N GLU A 478 -37.33 27.92 -14.52
CA GLU A 478 -38.57 27.61 -15.23
C GLU A 478 -39.06 26.26 -14.71
N ILE A 479 -40.20 26.27 -14.03
CA ILE A 479 -40.90 25.07 -13.55
C ILE A 479 -41.98 24.78 -14.58
N ASP A 480 -41.78 23.72 -15.35
CA ASP A 480 -42.83 23.11 -16.15
C ASP A 480 -43.91 22.57 -15.20
N LYS A 481 -45.13 23.11 -15.31
CA LYS A 481 -46.25 22.92 -14.37
C LYS A 481 -47.05 21.62 -14.59
N THR A 482 -46.49 20.61 -15.24
CA THR A 482 -47.27 19.42 -15.67
C THR A 482 -46.65 18.11 -15.20
N GLN A 483 -46.47 17.93 -13.88
CA GLN A 483 -46.42 16.60 -13.24
C GLN A 483 -46.54 16.63 -11.70
N ASN A 484 -47.32 17.57 -11.15
CA ASN A 484 -47.73 17.50 -9.73
C ASN A 484 -48.92 16.55 -9.58
N ASN A 485 -48.63 15.25 -9.53
CA ASN A 485 -49.47 14.27 -8.87
C ASN A 485 -48.60 13.07 -8.55
N LEU A 486 -47.97 13.08 -7.37
CA LEU A 486 -47.70 11.92 -6.52
C LEU A 486 -47.04 12.43 -5.23
N ILE A 487 -47.65 12.06 -4.10
CA ILE A 487 -47.26 12.31 -2.70
C ILE A 487 -47.71 13.67 -2.14
N THR A 488 -48.98 13.74 -1.74
CA THR A 488 -49.40 14.65 -0.67
C THR A 488 -48.92 14.12 0.69
N PRO A 489 -48.26 14.93 1.53
CA PRO A 489 -47.83 14.53 2.86
C PRO A 489 -48.99 14.69 3.85
N ASN A 490 -49.58 13.57 4.29
CA ASN A 490 -50.44 13.59 5.47
C ASN A 490 -49.58 13.70 6.73
N LYS A 491 -49.73 14.84 7.42
CA LYS A 491 -49.41 15.16 8.82
C LYS A 491 -48.41 14.21 9.52
N LEU A 492 -47.12 14.49 9.33
CA LEU A 492 -46.10 14.24 10.35
C LEU A 492 -46.07 15.47 11.26
N THR A 493 -46.39 15.26 12.53
CA THR A 493 -46.39 16.27 13.58
C THR A 493 -45.04 16.97 13.68
N THR A 494 -45.10 18.29 13.77
CA THR A 494 -43.99 19.23 13.95
C THR A 494 -43.23 18.94 15.24
N HIS A 495 -42.14 18.16 15.17
CA HIS A 495 -40.97 18.26 16.07
C HIS A 495 -39.72 17.44 15.65
N ASP A 496 -39.66 16.87 14.44
CA ASP A 496 -38.48 16.14 14.00
C ASP A 496 -37.58 17.00 13.10
N ASN A 497 -36.38 17.29 13.58
CA ASN A 497 -35.27 17.82 12.79
C ASN A 497 -35.10 16.99 11.50
N LEU A 498 -35.15 17.64 10.33
CA LEU A 498 -35.04 17.06 8.99
C LEU A 498 -33.84 16.09 8.85
N ILE A 499 -34.09 14.77 8.84
CA ILE A 499 -33.05 13.73 8.69
C ILE A 499 -32.91 13.33 7.22
N THR A 500 -31.81 13.70 6.57
CA THR A 500 -31.37 13.10 5.31
C THR A 500 -31.06 11.61 5.53
N GLN A 501 -31.91 10.71 5.02
CA GLN A 501 -31.79 9.26 5.21
C GLN A 501 -31.20 8.57 3.97
N ASN A 502 -30.04 7.91 4.13
CA ASN A 502 -29.37 7.14 3.07
C ASN A 502 -29.94 5.73 2.94
N LYS A 503 -29.78 5.10 1.76
CA LYS A 503 -30.21 3.72 1.45
C LYS A 503 -31.72 3.50 1.55
N LEU A 504 -32.53 4.47 1.13
CA LEU A 504 -33.98 4.48 1.39
C LEU A 504 -34.68 3.18 0.96
N ILE A 505 -34.58 2.81 -0.32
CA ILE A 505 -35.24 1.61 -0.85
C ILE A 505 -34.78 0.34 -0.12
N PHE A 506 -33.48 0.23 0.19
CA PHE A 506 -32.95 -0.91 0.92
C PHE A 506 -33.48 -0.99 2.36
N ARG A 507 -33.57 0.15 3.06
CA ARG A 507 -34.15 0.19 4.42
C ARG A 507 -35.64 -0.15 4.42
N LYS A 508 -36.39 0.30 3.41
CA LYS A 508 -37.80 -0.07 3.24
C LYS A 508 -37.97 -1.57 3.01
N ILE A 509 -37.18 -2.17 2.12
CA ILE A 509 -37.15 -3.62 1.90
C ILE A 509 -36.82 -4.35 3.21
N ALA A 510 -35.79 -3.91 3.93
CA ALA A 510 -35.41 -4.54 5.20
C ALA A 510 -36.59 -4.56 6.19
N LYS A 511 -37.32 -3.44 6.33
CA LYS A 511 -38.50 -3.35 7.21
C LYS A 511 -39.62 -4.29 6.77
N GLU A 512 -39.99 -4.24 5.49
CA GLU A 512 -41.07 -5.07 4.93
C GLU A 512 -40.77 -6.56 5.01
N MET A 513 -39.49 -6.92 4.87
CA MET A 513 -39.06 -8.30 5.04
C MET A 513 -39.06 -8.76 6.50
N GLY A 514 -39.12 -7.86 7.49
CA GLY A 514 -39.22 -8.23 8.91
C GLY A 514 -38.01 -7.81 9.78
N VAL A 515 -37.07 -7.02 9.26
CA VAL A 515 -36.04 -6.38 10.09
C VAL A 515 -36.70 -5.26 10.90
N SER A 516 -36.59 -5.31 12.23
CA SER A 516 -37.15 -4.28 13.11
C SER A 516 -36.74 -2.85 12.70
N SER A 517 -37.71 -1.93 12.72
CA SER A 517 -37.53 -0.52 12.34
C SER A 517 -36.34 0.13 13.02
N GLU A 518 -36.08 -0.22 14.29
CA GLU A 518 -34.96 0.33 15.04
C GLU A 518 -33.59 0.06 14.38
N PHE A 519 -33.39 -1.14 13.82
CA PHE A 519 -32.14 -1.48 13.12
C PHE A 519 -32.17 -1.01 11.66
N ALA A 520 -33.33 -1.08 11.03
CA ALA A 520 -33.51 -0.67 9.64
C ALA A 520 -33.39 0.84 9.45
N GLU A 521 -33.68 1.66 10.46
CA GLU A 521 -33.62 3.12 10.38
C GLU A 521 -32.42 3.73 11.10
N ARG A 522 -31.66 2.92 11.84
CA ARG A 522 -30.42 3.33 12.53
C ARG A 522 -29.51 4.15 11.62
N LYS A 523 -29.11 5.34 12.10
CA LYS A 523 -28.09 6.17 11.46
C LYS A 523 -26.75 5.44 11.46
N LYS A 524 -26.11 5.38 10.29
CA LYS A 524 -24.85 4.64 10.10
C LYS A 524 -23.68 5.37 10.75
N ARG A 525 -22.75 4.60 11.33
CA ARG A 525 -21.34 4.99 11.50
C ARG A 525 -20.41 4.00 10.80
N ALA A 526 -19.25 4.46 10.34
CA ALA A 526 -18.25 3.57 9.75
C ALA A 526 -17.59 2.71 10.85
N ALA A 527 -17.14 1.50 10.48
CA ALA A 527 -16.71 0.48 11.45
C ALA A 527 -15.59 0.94 12.39
N GLN A 528 -14.62 1.72 11.90
CA GLN A 528 -13.53 2.27 12.71
C GLN A 528 -13.99 3.28 13.78
N TYR A 529 -15.10 3.97 13.52
CA TYR A 529 -15.71 4.90 14.48
C TYR A 529 -16.67 4.17 15.43
N GLY A 530 -17.46 3.22 14.90
CA GLY A 530 -18.41 2.41 15.67
C GLY A 530 -17.72 1.52 16.71
N SER A 531 -16.53 0.99 16.39
CA SER A 531 -15.65 0.21 17.27
C SER A 531 -14.75 1.04 18.18
N SER A 532 -14.63 2.35 17.92
CA SER A 532 -13.70 3.29 18.57
C SER A 532 -12.19 3.02 18.34
N PHE A 533 -11.81 2.22 17.33
CA PHE A 533 -10.38 2.04 16.99
C PHE A 533 -9.72 3.29 16.43
N ASP A 534 -10.46 4.17 15.74
CA ASP A 534 -9.90 5.46 15.28
C ASP A 534 -9.40 6.32 16.47
N LYS A 535 -10.18 6.36 17.56
CA LYS A 535 -9.80 7.06 18.81
C LYS A 535 -8.64 6.37 19.52
N ALA A 536 -8.58 5.05 19.46
CA ALA A 536 -7.47 4.30 20.04
C ALA A 536 -6.14 4.63 19.34
N ILE A 537 -6.14 4.66 18.01
CA ILE A 537 -4.97 5.05 17.21
C ILE A 537 -4.59 6.50 17.52
N GLU A 538 -5.57 7.41 17.64
CA GLU A 538 -5.30 8.80 18.02
C GLU A 538 -4.60 8.90 19.37
N LYS A 539 -5.09 8.17 20.39
CA LYS A 539 -4.51 8.19 21.74
C LYS A 539 -3.10 7.59 21.74
N LEU A 540 -2.87 6.49 21.04
CA LEU A 540 -1.55 5.87 20.93
C LEU A 540 -0.56 6.76 20.17
N ALA A 541 -0.99 7.43 19.10
CA ALA A 541 -0.14 8.38 18.37
C ALA A 541 0.34 9.51 19.29
N LYS A 542 -0.58 10.12 20.06
CA LYS A 542 -0.23 11.16 21.05
C LYS A 542 0.71 10.65 22.15
N GLN A 543 0.45 9.45 22.69
CA GLN A 543 1.29 8.83 23.72
C GLN A 543 2.72 8.54 23.22
N ASN A 544 2.90 8.31 21.92
CA ASN A 544 4.19 8.07 21.29
C ASN A 544 4.81 9.33 20.65
N GLY A 545 4.29 10.53 20.96
CA GLY A 545 4.86 11.80 20.50
C GLY A 545 4.52 12.20 19.06
N PHE A 546 3.57 11.54 18.40
CA PHE A 546 3.16 11.85 17.03
C PHE A 546 2.01 12.85 16.97
N LYS A 547 2.15 13.89 16.13
CA LYS A 547 1.07 14.86 15.83
C LYS A 547 -0.02 14.28 14.93
N LEU A 548 0.34 13.40 14.01
CA LEU A 548 -0.57 12.81 13.02
C LEU A 548 -0.68 11.29 13.22
N LYS A 549 -1.91 10.77 13.11
CA LYS A 549 -2.18 9.32 13.14
C LYS A 549 -1.44 8.57 12.03
N SER A 550 -1.39 9.16 10.82
CA SER A 550 -0.69 8.56 9.67
C SER A 550 0.80 8.37 9.96
N ALA A 551 1.48 9.40 10.48
CA ALA A 551 2.90 9.34 10.79
C ALA A 551 3.22 8.25 11.83
N TYR A 552 2.36 8.06 12.83
CA TYR A 552 2.48 6.94 13.78
C TYR A 552 2.29 5.60 13.08
N LEU A 553 1.27 5.46 12.21
CA LEU A 553 1.00 4.21 11.49
C LEU A 553 2.12 3.85 10.49
N ASP A 554 2.76 4.84 9.88
CA ASP A 554 3.90 4.67 8.97
C ASP A 554 5.13 4.05 9.64
N THR A 555 5.22 4.09 10.98
CA THR A 555 6.30 3.41 11.73
C THR A 555 6.16 1.89 11.70
N PHE A 556 4.95 1.36 11.48
CA PHE A 556 4.71 -0.08 11.41
C PHE A 556 4.85 -0.65 10.01
N LEU A 557 4.95 0.17 8.96
CA LEU A 557 5.21 -0.35 7.62
C LEU A 557 6.63 -0.90 7.54
N PRO A 558 6.84 -2.09 6.95
CA PRO A 558 8.18 -2.57 6.63
C PRO A 558 8.75 -1.61 5.58
N ARG A 559 9.52 -0.60 6.01
CA ARG A 559 10.14 0.33 5.08
C ARG A 559 11.09 -0.46 4.19
N LYS A 560 10.92 -0.36 2.87
CA LYS A 560 12.05 -0.53 1.95
C LYS A 560 13.04 0.55 2.35
N ILE A 561 14.03 0.19 3.16
CA ILE A 561 15.03 1.15 3.55
C ILE A 561 15.88 1.39 2.30
N MET A 562 15.57 2.48 1.59
CA MET A 562 16.38 2.89 0.45
C MET A 562 17.77 3.19 0.98
N LYS A 563 18.76 2.51 0.40
CA LYS A 563 20.17 2.77 0.62
C LYS A 563 20.54 4.09 -0.03
N LEU A 564 21.19 4.98 0.70
CA LEU A 564 21.63 6.28 0.23
C LEU A 564 23.15 6.37 0.33
N GLY A 565 23.76 6.98 -0.68
CA GLY A 565 25.12 7.51 -0.58
C GLY A 565 25.06 8.98 -0.14
N VAL A 566 26.00 9.43 0.68
CA VAL A 566 26.07 10.84 1.11
C VAL A 566 27.28 11.50 0.49
N LEU A 567 27.11 12.62 -0.21
CA LEU A 567 28.23 13.48 -0.59
C LEU A 567 28.77 14.17 0.67
N PHE A 568 29.99 13.83 1.04
CA PHE A 568 30.52 14.04 2.37
C PHE A 568 31.79 14.89 2.35
N SER A 569 31.72 16.07 2.98
CA SER A 569 32.75 17.13 2.96
C SER A 569 33.42 17.36 4.32
N SER A 570 33.20 16.47 5.29
CA SER A 570 33.62 16.59 6.70
C SER A 570 33.06 17.76 7.53
N GLY A 571 32.46 18.75 6.87
CA GLY A 571 31.82 19.90 7.48
C GLY A 571 30.40 19.65 8.00
N LYS A 572 29.80 20.73 8.51
CA LYS A 572 28.53 20.71 9.25
C LYS A 572 27.34 20.24 8.39
N ASP A 573 27.26 20.68 7.13
CA ASP A 573 26.07 20.52 6.29
C ASP A 573 25.90 19.09 5.80
N SER A 574 26.98 18.47 5.33
CA SER A 574 26.95 17.07 4.89
C SER A 574 26.68 16.11 6.06
N ASN A 575 27.25 16.37 7.24
CA ASN A 575 26.96 15.60 8.45
C ASN A 575 25.51 15.78 8.92
N TYR A 576 24.97 17.00 8.87
CA TYR A 576 23.61 17.29 9.32
C TYR A 576 22.56 16.79 8.32
N ALA A 577 22.79 16.92 7.01
CA ALA A 577 21.96 16.33 5.97
C ALA A 577 21.85 14.80 6.12
N MET A 578 22.97 14.12 6.36
CA MET A 578 22.99 12.69 6.68
C MET A 578 22.16 12.38 7.94
N HIS A 579 22.27 13.20 8.99
CA HIS A 579 21.53 13.02 10.23
C HIS A 579 20.01 13.13 10.04
N ILE A 580 19.55 14.11 9.27
CA ILE A 580 18.13 14.25 8.90
C ILE A 580 17.65 13.00 8.17
N MET A 581 18.40 12.53 7.17
CA MET A 581 18.01 11.37 6.38
C MET A 581 18.01 10.08 7.22
N LYS A 582 18.97 9.91 8.13
CA LYS A 582 18.99 8.78 9.07
C LYS A 582 17.79 8.81 10.02
N ASN A 583 17.42 9.98 10.54
CA ASN A 583 16.24 10.16 11.40
C ASN A 583 14.92 9.93 10.63
N GLN A 584 14.92 10.13 9.31
CA GLN A 584 13.83 9.74 8.42
C GLN A 584 13.84 8.24 8.06
N ASN A 585 14.67 7.43 8.73
CA ASN A 585 14.76 5.98 8.61
C ASN A 585 15.20 5.51 7.21
N TYR A 586 16.08 6.27 6.54
CA TYR A 586 16.84 5.81 5.37
C TYR A 586 18.12 5.08 5.81
N ASP A 587 18.65 4.19 4.96
CA ASP A 587 19.89 3.46 5.22
C ASP A 587 21.04 4.22 4.59
N ILE A 588 21.95 4.74 5.39
CA ILE A 588 23.15 5.42 4.88
C ILE A 588 24.18 4.32 4.62
N ALA A 589 24.29 3.91 3.36
CA ALA A 589 25.05 2.73 2.98
C ALA A 589 26.54 3.03 2.77
N CYS A 590 26.87 4.25 2.32
CA CYS A 590 28.24 4.71 2.14
C CYS A 590 28.32 6.24 2.16
N LEU A 591 29.51 6.75 2.46
CA LEU A 591 29.91 8.14 2.26
C LEU A 591 30.71 8.25 0.96
N ILE A 592 30.64 9.38 0.29
CA ILE A 592 31.34 9.65 -0.96
C ILE A 592 32.06 10.99 -0.81
N THR A 593 33.37 10.99 -0.97
CA THR A 593 34.17 12.21 -0.90
C THR A 593 35.07 12.34 -2.13
N ILE A 594 35.28 13.59 -2.57
CA ILE A 594 36.12 13.93 -3.72
C ILE A 594 37.32 14.71 -3.20
N LYS A 595 38.52 14.18 -3.40
CA LYS A 595 39.77 14.83 -3.00
C LYS A 595 40.41 15.52 -4.21
N SER A 596 40.36 16.85 -4.24
CA SER A 596 41.05 17.64 -5.26
C SER A 596 42.54 17.77 -4.97
N LYS A 597 43.38 17.57 -5.99
CA LYS A 597 44.82 17.92 -5.94
C LYS A 597 45.07 19.42 -6.13
N ASN A 598 44.11 20.16 -6.67
CA ASN A 598 44.17 21.60 -6.84
C ASN A 598 43.62 22.32 -5.58
N PRO A 599 44.44 23.12 -4.86
CA PRO A 599 43.98 23.93 -3.72
C PRO A 599 42.95 25.01 -4.11
N ALA A 600 42.85 25.37 -5.39
CA ALA A 600 41.89 26.35 -5.91
C ALA A 600 40.67 25.70 -6.60
N SER A 601 40.31 24.45 -6.26
CA SER A 601 39.13 23.78 -6.81
C SER A 601 37.86 24.58 -6.57
N TYR A 602 37.05 24.74 -7.64
CA TYR A 602 35.79 25.51 -7.60
C TYR A 602 34.65 24.76 -6.88
N MET A 603 34.78 23.46 -6.57
CA MET A 603 33.71 22.64 -5.99
C MET A 603 34.11 21.78 -4.78
N PHE A 604 35.36 21.36 -4.61
CA PHE A 604 35.73 20.31 -3.62
C PHE A 604 36.97 20.64 -2.78
N HIS A 605 37.32 21.92 -2.64
CA HIS A 605 38.39 22.30 -1.74
C HIS A 605 37.93 22.14 -0.28
N THR A 606 38.65 21.38 0.55
CA THR A 606 38.42 21.39 1.99
C THR A 606 39.74 21.12 2.72
N PRO A 607 40.21 22.07 3.54
CA PRO A 607 41.26 21.81 4.50
C PRO A 607 40.80 20.66 5.40
N ASN A 608 41.67 19.69 5.67
CA ASN A 608 41.37 18.52 6.51
C ASN A 608 40.42 17.46 5.91
N ILE A 609 40.30 17.34 4.58
CA ILE A 609 39.53 16.24 3.97
C ILE A 609 39.98 14.84 4.44
N ASP A 610 41.25 14.69 4.86
CA ASP A 610 41.79 13.47 5.45
C ASP A 610 41.08 13.07 6.77
N ILE A 611 40.41 14.00 7.43
CA ILE A 611 39.56 13.74 8.60
C ILE A 611 38.23 13.08 8.21
N ALA A 612 37.77 13.20 6.96
CA ALA A 612 36.56 12.52 6.49
C ALA A 612 36.67 11.00 6.66
N LYS A 613 37.88 10.44 6.52
CA LYS A 613 38.15 9.02 6.77
C LYS A 613 37.97 8.65 8.25
N LEU A 614 38.50 9.46 9.16
CA LEU A 614 38.29 9.27 10.60
C LEU A 614 36.82 9.44 10.99
N GLN A 615 36.08 10.35 10.37
CA GLN A 615 34.64 10.50 10.59
C GLN A 615 33.86 9.28 10.07
N ALA A 616 34.23 8.74 8.91
CA ALA A 616 33.64 7.52 8.37
C ALA A 616 33.87 6.32 9.32
N GLU A 617 35.08 6.17 9.86
CA GLU A 617 35.41 5.18 10.88
C GLU A 617 34.62 5.41 12.18
N ALA A 618 34.48 6.67 12.62
CA ALA A 618 33.68 7.04 13.78
C ALA A 618 32.20 6.68 13.60
N LEU A 619 31.65 6.84 12.39
CA LEU A 619 30.29 6.45 12.02
C LEU A 619 30.14 4.93 11.87
N GLY A 620 31.22 4.24 11.51
CA GLY A 620 31.19 2.85 11.05
C GLY A 620 30.47 2.70 9.71
N ILE A 621 30.60 3.68 8.83
CA ILE A 621 30.03 3.70 7.48
C ILE A 621 31.20 3.72 6.48
N PRO A 622 31.18 2.91 5.41
CA PRO A 622 32.27 2.87 4.44
C PRO A 622 32.37 4.20 3.67
N LEU A 623 33.60 4.60 3.35
CA LEU A 623 33.90 5.82 2.58
C LEU A 623 34.45 5.45 1.20
N ILE A 624 33.83 5.98 0.15
CA ILE A 624 34.37 6.00 -1.21
C ILE A 624 35.11 7.31 -1.38
N GLU A 625 36.43 7.22 -1.54
CA GLU A 625 37.30 8.33 -1.88
C GLU A 625 37.67 8.27 -3.36
N GLN A 626 37.55 9.40 -4.06
CA GLN A 626 37.96 9.55 -5.46
C GLN A 626 38.79 10.82 -5.61
N ILE A 627 39.94 10.70 -6.27
CA ILE A 627 40.87 11.81 -6.51
C ILE A 627 40.50 12.51 -7.83
N THR A 628 40.60 13.84 -7.86
CA THR A 628 40.43 14.69 -9.06
C THR A 628 41.60 15.67 -9.22
N GLU A 629 41.96 16.00 -10.46
CA GLU A 629 42.98 17.02 -10.78
C GLU A 629 42.48 18.46 -10.56
N GLY A 630 41.18 18.62 -10.29
CA GLY A 630 40.62 19.92 -9.92
C GLY A 630 40.29 20.85 -11.10
N GLU A 631 40.18 20.28 -12.31
CA GLU A 631 39.84 21.00 -13.53
C GLU A 631 38.32 21.05 -13.75
N LYS A 632 37.81 22.23 -14.13
CA LYS A 632 36.39 22.46 -14.44
C LYS A 632 35.90 21.45 -15.48
N GLU A 633 34.72 20.86 -15.26
CA GLU A 633 34.11 19.77 -16.04
C GLU A 633 34.78 18.38 -15.95
N LYS A 634 36.09 18.26 -15.70
CA LYS A 634 36.70 16.95 -15.38
C LYS A 634 36.30 16.49 -13.97
N GLU A 635 36.24 17.40 -13.00
CA GLU A 635 35.75 17.12 -11.64
C GLU A 635 34.36 16.48 -11.60
N LEU A 636 33.45 16.90 -12.49
CA LEU A 636 32.10 16.31 -12.57
C LEU A 636 32.12 14.88 -13.09
N LYS A 637 33.03 14.55 -14.02
CA LYS A 637 33.21 13.18 -14.50
C LYS A 637 33.74 12.28 -13.39
N ASP A 638 34.65 12.79 -12.57
CA ASP A 638 35.20 12.02 -11.45
C ASP A 638 34.18 11.86 -10.31
N LEU A 639 33.37 12.88 -10.02
CA LEU A 639 32.21 12.74 -9.13
C LEU A 639 31.23 11.68 -9.65
N LYS A 640 30.92 11.68 -10.95
CA LYS A 640 30.06 10.67 -11.57
C LYS A 640 30.62 9.26 -11.37
N LYS A 641 31.92 9.04 -11.58
CA LYS A 641 32.57 7.74 -11.32
C LYS A 641 32.45 7.31 -9.86
N ALA A 642 32.61 8.24 -8.92
CA ALA A 642 32.48 7.93 -7.49
C ALA A 642 31.05 7.52 -7.11
N ILE A 643 30.04 8.23 -7.65
CA ILE A 643 28.62 7.90 -7.46
C ILE A 643 28.26 6.57 -8.14
N GLU A 644 28.81 6.30 -9.32
CA GLU A 644 28.63 5.05 -10.04
C GLU A 644 29.21 3.87 -9.24
N LYS A 645 30.43 4.01 -8.72
CA LYS A 645 31.03 3.02 -7.80
C LYS A 645 30.17 2.79 -6.56
N ALA A 646 29.64 3.86 -5.96
CA ALA A 646 28.74 3.76 -4.81
C ALA A 646 27.46 2.98 -5.13
N LYS A 647 26.88 3.23 -6.31
CA LYS A 647 25.71 2.51 -6.82
C LYS A 647 26.01 1.03 -7.05
N GLU A 648 27.17 0.70 -7.59
CA GLU A 648 27.56 -0.67 -7.89
C GLU A 648 27.89 -1.48 -6.63
N GLU A 649 28.71 -0.93 -5.74
CA GLU A 649 29.25 -1.61 -4.57
C GLU A 649 28.23 -1.65 -3.41
N TYR A 650 27.54 -0.54 -3.15
CA TYR A 650 26.65 -0.40 -1.99
C TYR A 650 25.15 -0.43 -2.34
N LYS A 651 24.81 -0.58 -3.64
CA LYS A 651 23.44 -0.66 -4.14
C LYS A 651 22.56 0.52 -3.70
N ILE A 652 23.12 1.73 -3.70
CA ILE A 652 22.38 2.95 -3.37
C ILE A 652 21.28 3.22 -4.40
N GLY A 653 20.13 3.69 -3.91
CA GLY A 653 18.98 4.14 -4.72
C GLY A 653 18.84 5.67 -4.77
N GLY A 654 19.72 6.39 -4.06
CA GLY A 654 19.78 7.85 -4.09
C GLY A 654 21.02 8.43 -3.44
N ILE A 655 21.21 9.73 -3.63
CA ILE A 655 22.32 10.54 -3.13
C ILE A 655 21.78 11.65 -2.24
N VAL A 656 22.40 11.84 -1.07
CA VAL A 656 22.16 12.97 -0.17
C VAL A 656 23.24 14.01 -0.42
N THR A 657 22.82 15.28 -0.58
CA THR A 657 23.72 16.43 -0.66
C THR A 657 23.48 17.39 0.50
N GLY A 658 24.57 18.01 0.97
CA GLY A 658 24.54 19.10 1.95
C GLY A 658 24.25 20.47 1.34
N ALA A 659 23.90 20.57 0.06
CA ALA A 659 23.64 21.86 -0.59
C ALA A 659 22.41 22.57 0.00
N ILE A 660 22.59 23.81 0.47
CA ILE A 660 21.54 24.63 1.12
C ILE A 660 20.92 25.64 0.16
N GLY A 661 21.74 26.37 -0.63
CA GLY A 661 21.27 27.44 -1.52
C GLY A 661 21.87 27.51 -2.92
N SER A 662 22.96 26.80 -3.22
CA SER A 662 23.62 26.84 -4.54
C SER A 662 22.87 26.02 -5.60
N THR A 663 22.13 26.70 -6.48
CA THR A 663 21.42 26.07 -7.61
C THR A 663 22.42 25.42 -8.57
N TYR A 664 23.57 26.07 -8.76
CA TYR A 664 24.63 25.59 -9.63
C TYR A 664 25.19 24.21 -9.23
N GLN A 665 25.47 23.99 -7.93
CA GLN A 665 25.97 22.69 -7.45
C GLN A 665 24.89 21.62 -7.51
N ARG A 666 23.66 21.98 -7.08
CA ARG A 666 22.52 21.07 -7.08
C ARG A 666 22.19 20.57 -8.49
N ASP A 667 22.02 21.47 -9.46
CA ASP A 667 21.61 21.13 -10.83
C ASP A 667 22.61 20.18 -11.52
N ARG A 668 23.91 20.33 -11.21
CA ARG A 668 24.96 19.46 -11.75
C ARG A 668 24.92 18.05 -11.14
N ILE A 669 24.74 17.96 -9.83
CA ILE A 669 24.61 16.66 -9.13
C ILE A 669 23.30 15.98 -9.55
N GLU A 670 22.23 16.74 -9.71
CA GLU A 670 20.92 16.26 -10.16
C GLU A 670 21.02 15.64 -11.56
N LYS A 671 21.68 16.31 -12.52
CA LYS A 671 21.96 15.73 -13.85
C LYS A 671 22.75 14.42 -13.77
N ILE A 672 23.80 14.34 -12.95
CA ILE A 672 24.57 13.11 -12.76
C ILE A 672 23.68 12.00 -12.17
N CYS A 673 22.86 12.33 -11.17
CA CYS A 673 21.96 11.38 -10.54
C CYS A 673 20.88 10.88 -11.52
N ASP A 674 20.32 11.76 -12.35
CA ASP A 674 19.33 11.41 -13.38
C ASP A 674 19.94 10.46 -14.41
N GLU A 675 21.16 10.74 -14.89
CA GLU A 675 21.90 9.86 -15.80
C GLU A 675 22.17 8.47 -15.16
N LEU A 676 22.41 8.44 -13.86
CA LEU A 676 22.64 7.20 -13.11
C LEU A 676 21.35 6.59 -12.54
N GLY A 677 20.17 7.14 -12.79
CA GLY A 677 18.90 6.63 -12.26
C GLY A 677 18.79 6.62 -10.73
N LEU A 678 19.44 7.58 -10.07
CA LEU A 678 19.45 7.77 -8.62
C LEU A 678 18.58 8.96 -8.23
N LYS A 679 17.88 8.87 -7.08
CA LYS A 679 17.17 10.03 -6.52
C LYS A 679 18.14 10.98 -5.82
N ILE A 680 17.97 12.29 -5.99
CA ILE A 680 18.69 13.30 -5.19
C ILE A 680 17.86 13.72 -3.97
N PHE A 681 18.53 13.88 -2.83
CA PHE A 681 17.95 14.37 -1.59
C PHE A 681 18.77 15.56 -1.07
N SER A 682 18.13 16.73 -0.98
CA SER A 682 18.74 17.96 -0.47
C SER A 682 17.94 18.47 0.75
N PRO A 683 18.07 17.83 1.93
CA PRO A 683 17.20 18.10 3.08
C PRO A 683 17.36 19.51 3.66
N LEU A 684 18.48 20.18 3.37
CA LEU A 684 18.81 21.52 3.85
C LEU A 684 18.44 22.61 2.82
N TRP A 685 17.91 22.23 1.67
CA TRP A 685 17.62 23.16 0.59
C TRP A 685 16.55 24.19 0.99
N HIS A 686 16.87 25.49 0.86
CA HIS A 686 16.05 26.60 1.35
C HIS A 686 15.82 26.63 2.87
N MET A 687 16.64 25.91 3.65
CA MET A 687 16.65 26.09 5.09
C MET A 687 17.20 27.48 5.42
N GLU A 688 16.55 28.15 6.38
CA GLU A 688 17.03 29.44 6.86
C GLU A 688 18.30 29.25 7.70
N GLN A 689 19.33 30.03 7.39
CA GLN A 689 20.72 29.77 7.80
C GLN A 689 20.92 29.84 9.32
N GLU A 690 20.29 30.80 10.03
CA GLU A 690 20.41 30.88 11.49
C GLU A 690 19.71 29.68 12.16
N LYS A 691 18.55 29.27 11.63
CA LYS A 691 17.85 28.07 12.10
C LYS A 691 18.65 26.80 11.88
N GLU A 692 19.38 26.70 10.78
CA GLU A 692 20.24 25.56 10.50
C GLU A 692 21.36 25.42 11.54
N VAL A 693 22.16 26.48 11.76
CA VAL A 693 23.28 26.41 12.71
C VAL A 693 22.78 26.13 14.12
N LYS A 694 21.65 26.73 14.53
CA LYS A 694 21.01 26.41 15.81
C LYS A 694 20.57 24.95 15.88
N ALA A 695 19.92 24.43 14.84
CA ALA A 695 19.47 23.05 14.83
C ALA A 695 20.64 22.05 14.92
N ILE A 696 21.78 22.37 14.30
CA ILE A 696 23.01 21.57 14.41
C ILE A 696 23.48 21.50 15.88
N ILE A 697 23.51 22.64 16.58
CA ILE A 697 23.88 22.68 18.00
C ILE A 697 22.85 21.95 18.88
N ASP A 698 21.56 22.19 18.66
CA ASP A 698 20.45 21.57 19.40
C ASP A 698 20.45 20.04 19.26
N ASN A 699 20.87 19.53 18.09
CA ASN A 699 21.05 18.11 17.86
C ASN A 699 22.39 17.58 18.40
N GLY A 700 23.17 18.36 19.16
CA GLY A 700 24.36 17.87 19.87
C GLY A 700 25.60 17.66 19.00
N PHE A 701 25.74 18.43 17.92
CA PHE A 701 26.96 18.42 17.11
C PHE A 701 28.06 19.26 17.76
N GLU A 702 29.31 18.79 17.69
CA GLU A 702 30.50 19.56 18.04
C GLU A 702 31.22 19.95 16.75
N VAL A 703 31.06 21.22 16.37
CA VAL A 703 31.59 21.79 15.13
C VAL A 703 32.61 22.86 15.46
N ILE A 704 33.73 22.89 14.73
CA ILE A 704 34.73 23.96 14.79
C ILE A 704 34.89 24.66 13.43
N ILE A 705 35.46 25.86 13.44
CA ILE A 705 35.82 26.61 12.22
C ILE A 705 37.18 26.11 11.71
N GLY A 706 37.20 25.55 10.50
CA GLY A 706 38.37 24.94 9.86
C GLY A 706 39.14 25.88 8.95
N SER A 707 38.49 26.86 8.33
CA SER A 707 39.15 27.94 7.57
C SER A 707 38.31 29.20 7.54
N ILE A 708 38.94 30.30 7.19
CA ILE A 708 38.34 31.63 7.05
C ILE A 708 38.86 32.29 5.77
N ALA A 709 38.01 33.06 5.10
CA ALA A 709 38.33 33.75 3.85
C ALA A 709 37.51 35.04 3.65
N ALA A 710 37.08 35.70 4.73
CA ALA A 710 36.24 36.90 4.66
C ALA A 710 36.63 37.97 5.68
N ASP A 711 36.51 39.24 5.27
CA ASP A 711 36.82 40.41 6.10
C ASP A 711 35.99 40.42 7.40
N GLY A 712 36.68 40.56 8.54
CA GLY A 712 36.12 40.44 9.89
C GLY A 712 36.30 39.08 10.55
N LEU A 713 36.68 38.03 9.82
CA LEU A 713 37.11 36.75 10.37
C LEU A 713 38.64 36.75 10.46
N SER A 714 39.19 36.89 11.67
CA SER A 714 40.63 36.87 11.93
C SER A 714 41.10 35.50 12.44
N LYS A 715 42.42 35.37 12.68
CA LYS A 715 43.05 34.18 13.28
C LYS A 715 42.34 33.64 14.53
N GLU A 716 41.66 34.49 15.30
CA GLU A 716 40.98 34.12 16.55
C GLU A 716 39.80 33.16 16.36
N TRP A 717 39.24 33.09 15.14
CA TRP A 717 38.09 32.25 14.80
C TRP A 717 38.49 30.80 14.52
N LEU A 718 39.71 30.57 14.03
CA LEU A 718 40.20 29.25 13.64
C LEU A 718 40.27 28.30 14.84
N GLY A 719 39.75 27.09 14.66
CA GLY A 719 39.72 26.06 15.71
C GLY A 719 38.68 26.30 16.81
N LYS A 720 37.93 27.41 16.77
CA LYS A 720 36.89 27.69 17.77
C LYS A 720 35.62 26.89 17.51
N LYS A 721 34.96 26.48 18.59
CA LYS A 721 33.68 25.78 18.55
C LYS A 721 32.56 26.73 18.16
N ILE A 722 31.62 26.24 17.35
CA ILE A 722 30.38 26.92 17.04
C ILE A 722 29.37 26.55 18.13
N ASP A 723 29.14 27.48 19.06
CA ASP A 723 28.12 27.43 20.10
C ASP A 723 27.20 28.67 20.02
N TYR A 724 26.23 28.79 20.94
CA TYR A 724 25.33 29.94 20.95
C TYR A 724 26.06 31.27 21.17
N GLU A 725 27.16 31.29 21.92
CA GLU A 725 27.95 32.50 22.11
C GLU A 725 28.63 32.91 20.79
N MET A 726 29.15 31.94 20.03
CA MET A 726 29.71 32.15 18.71
C MET A 726 28.66 32.66 17.71
N ILE A 727 27.43 32.13 17.74
CA ILE A 727 26.34 32.62 16.88
C ILE A 727 26.07 34.12 17.13
N GLU A 728 26.04 34.55 18.38
CA GLU A 728 25.83 35.98 18.70
C GLU A 728 26.99 36.86 18.23
N LYS A 729 28.23 36.36 18.22
CA LYS A 729 29.37 37.05 17.60
C LYS A 729 29.22 37.12 16.07
N LEU A 730 28.79 36.03 15.43
CA LEU A 730 28.54 35.99 13.99
C LEU A 730 27.41 36.92 13.57
N LYS A 731 26.37 37.11 14.39
CA LYS A 731 25.30 38.09 14.12
C LYS A 731 25.83 39.52 14.05
N LYS A 732 26.70 39.91 15.00
CA LYS A 732 27.33 41.24 14.99
C LYS A 732 28.20 41.43 13.75
N LEU A 733 28.93 40.40 13.35
CA LEU A 733 29.70 40.41 12.09
C LEU A 733 28.80 40.43 10.85
N HIS A 734 27.67 39.73 10.86
CA HIS A 734 26.70 39.76 9.78
C HIS A 734 26.14 41.19 9.58
N GLU A 735 25.83 41.89 10.67
CA GLU A 735 25.35 43.28 10.59
C GLU A 735 26.39 44.22 9.96
N LYS A 736 27.65 44.10 10.39
CA LYS A 736 28.77 44.97 10.01
C LYS A 736 29.40 44.63 8.65
N ASN A 737 29.72 43.36 8.42
CA ASN A 737 30.52 42.87 7.30
C ASN A 737 29.70 42.03 6.30
N LYS A 738 28.39 41.81 6.54
CA LYS A 738 27.48 41.03 5.69
C LYS A 738 27.89 39.55 5.51
N ILE A 739 28.71 39.00 6.41
CA ILE A 739 29.06 37.57 6.45
C ILE A 739 27.82 36.72 6.67
N ASN A 740 27.67 35.62 5.94
CA ASN A 740 26.61 34.64 6.20
C ASN A 740 26.87 33.86 7.51
N ILE A 741 25.89 33.79 8.41
CA ILE A 741 26.01 33.11 9.72
C ILE A 741 26.26 31.60 9.56
N ALA A 742 25.79 30.98 8.47
CA ALA A 742 26.06 29.59 8.14
C ALA A 742 27.28 29.40 7.21
N PHE A 743 27.98 30.48 6.84
CA PHE A 743 29.15 30.49 5.96
C PHE A 743 28.89 29.99 4.52
N GLU A 744 27.65 30.11 4.04
CA GLU A 744 27.24 29.68 2.69
C GLU A 744 27.92 30.43 1.55
N GLY A 745 28.46 31.62 1.80
CA GLY A 745 29.16 32.43 0.82
C GLY A 745 30.62 32.02 0.62
N GLY A 746 31.09 30.96 1.31
CA GLY A 746 32.49 30.55 1.32
C GLY A 746 33.34 31.37 2.28
N GLU A 747 32.72 32.09 3.23
CA GLU A 747 33.41 32.92 4.20
C GLU A 747 34.25 32.09 5.18
N ALA A 748 33.81 30.87 5.49
CA ALA A 748 34.52 29.92 6.31
C ALA A 748 34.10 28.47 6.00
N GLU A 749 35.02 27.52 6.20
CA GLU A 749 34.71 26.09 6.19
C GLU A 749 34.64 25.55 7.61
N THR A 750 33.88 24.49 7.83
CA THR A 750 33.67 23.90 9.15
C THR A 750 34.16 22.46 9.23
N LEU A 751 34.50 22.00 10.42
CA LEU A 751 34.90 20.62 10.70
C LEU A 751 34.08 20.06 11.87
N VAL A 752 33.48 18.89 11.68
CA VAL A 752 32.70 18.19 12.73
C VAL A 752 33.59 17.23 13.50
N LEU A 753 33.74 17.44 14.81
CA LEU A 753 34.52 16.57 15.70
C LEU A 753 33.66 15.49 16.36
N ASN A 754 32.38 15.77 16.55
CA ASN A 754 31.42 14.84 17.13
C ASN A 754 30.00 15.13 16.61
N ALA A 755 29.21 14.09 16.41
CA ALA A 755 27.79 14.18 16.09
C ALA A 755 27.04 12.99 16.72
N PRO A 756 25.71 13.04 16.92
CA PRO A 756 24.94 11.96 17.53
C PRO A 756 25.13 10.58 16.89
N LEU A 757 25.29 10.55 15.56
CA LEU A 757 25.47 9.30 14.82
C LEU A 757 26.85 8.67 14.98
N TYR A 758 27.83 9.39 15.51
CA TYR A 758 29.19 8.86 15.66
C TYR A 758 29.21 7.87 16.83
N LYS A 759 29.93 6.76 16.68
CA LYS A 759 30.21 5.80 17.76
C LYS A 759 31.34 6.28 18.66
N LYS A 760 32.31 7.00 18.09
CA LYS A 760 33.46 7.61 18.78
C LYS A 760 33.56 9.09 18.41
N LYS A 761 34.15 9.93 19.25
CA LYS A 761 34.43 11.33 18.89
C LYS A 761 35.87 11.50 18.41
N ILE A 762 36.11 12.53 17.62
CA ILE A 762 37.45 12.86 17.11
C ILE A 762 38.12 13.79 18.13
N LYS A 763 39.34 13.42 18.54
CA LYS A 763 40.22 14.26 19.35
C LYS A 763 41.42 14.67 18.50
N ILE A 764 41.60 15.97 18.31
CA ILE A 764 42.80 16.55 17.71
C ILE A 764 43.95 16.46 18.73
N GLU A 765 45.11 15.96 18.28
CA GLU A 765 46.33 15.85 19.11
C GLU A 765 47.35 16.93 18.75
N GLU A 766 47.48 17.22 17.46
CA GLU A 766 48.42 18.22 16.94
C GLU A 766 47.73 19.02 15.82
N ASP A 767 47.81 20.34 15.90
CA ASP A 767 47.26 21.28 14.95
C ASP A 767 48.24 22.44 14.67
N GLU A 768 48.03 23.11 13.55
CA GLU A 768 48.77 24.30 13.15
C GLU A 768 47.79 25.32 12.55
N ILE A 769 47.99 26.60 12.87
CA ILE A 769 47.25 27.69 12.23
C ILE A 769 48.16 28.35 11.20
N VAL A 770 47.75 28.28 9.93
CA VAL A 770 48.45 28.90 8.79
C VAL A 770 47.61 30.06 8.28
N MET A 771 48.18 31.27 8.26
CA MET A 771 47.53 32.47 7.73
C MET A 771 48.19 32.88 6.42
N GLU A 772 47.39 33.14 5.38
CA GLU A 772 47.86 33.76 4.14
C GLU A 772 47.88 35.30 4.27
N ASN A 773 46.86 35.85 4.93
CA ASN A 773 46.75 37.27 5.26
C ASN A 773 45.91 37.43 6.54
N GLU A 774 45.54 38.65 6.94
CA GLU A 774 44.79 38.92 8.17
C GLU A 774 43.42 38.21 8.24
N TYR A 775 42.77 38.00 7.09
CA TYR A 775 41.39 37.49 6.97
C TYR A 775 41.27 36.17 6.19
N THR A 776 42.40 35.60 5.76
CA THR A 776 42.47 34.31 5.08
C THR A 776 43.42 33.38 5.82
N GLY A 777 42.92 32.24 6.28
CA GLY A 777 43.72 31.27 7.02
C GLY A 777 43.04 29.93 7.26
N TRP A 778 43.82 28.96 7.72
CA TRP A 778 43.43 27.56 7.86
C TRP A 778 43.84 27.01 9.22
N PHE A 779 42.95 26.24 9.83
CA PHE A 779 43.21 25.36 10.95
C PHE A 779 43.56 23.98 10.41
N VAL A 780 44.85 23.64 10.39
CA VAL A 780 45.37 22.41 9.80
C VAL A 780 45.56 21.35 10.88
N VAL A 781 44.80 20.27 10.80
CA VAL A 781 44.93 19.13 11.71
C VAL A 781 46.09 18.24 11.23
N LYS A 782 47.20 18.22 11.98
CA LYS A 782 48.36 17.36 11.68
C LYS A 782 48.13 15.94 12.16
N LYS A 783 47.50 15.79 13.32
CA LYS A 783 47.24 14.48 13.93
C LYS A 783 45.94 14.49 14.73
N ALA A 784 45.10 13.48 14.51
CA ALA A 784 43.86 13.26 15.24
C ALA A 784 43.61 11.76 15.46
N LYS A 785 42.86 11.44 16.51
CA LYS A 785 42.48 10.06 16.84
C LYS A 785 41.02 9.95 17.29
N LEU A 786 40.49 8.74 17.20
CA LEU A 786 39.17 8.41 17.74
C LEU A 786 39.26 8.10 19.24
N VAL A 787 38.38 8.71 20.02
CA VAL A 787 38.24 8.46 21.46
C VAL A 787 36.78 8.16 21.81
N GLU A 788 36.57 7.38 22.87
CA GLU A 788 35.21 7.05 23.32
C GLU A 788 34.43 8.31 23.73
N LYS A 789 33.12 8.26 23.51
CA LYS A 789 32.19 9.28 24.00
C LYS A 789 31.97 9.05 25.49
N LYS A 790 32.00 10.13 26.28
CA LYS A 790 31.64 10.07 27.70
C LYS A 790 30.14 10.11 27.88
#